data_AF-A0A915UQK4-F1
#
_entry.id   AF-A0A915UQK4-F1
#
_cell.length_a   1.000
_cell.length_b   1.000
_cell.length_c   1.000
_cell.angle_alpha   90.00
_cell.angle_beta   90.00
_cell.angle_gamma   90.00
#
_symmetry.space_group_name_H-M   'P 1'
#
loop_
_entity.id
_entity.type
_entity.pdbx_description
1 polymer ?
#
loop_
_entity_poly.entity_id
_entity_poly.type
_entity_poly.pdbx_seq_one_letter_code
_entity_poly.pdbx_strand_id
1 'polypeptide(L)'
;MSAALFLRLCSPAWGTPQGDMRPLHDPMRPVMEIGRDYVVLQYHTRTPIETRVQIRQSDLPAAAWRPEGKRVDLWQGAGVRTVQGEPGRRTYHRLRISGLQPGKRYFYRIYDPDLQPTPEERRWGANPPWRREYAFATLAPAGYKTIIRLPVKVLLMPNVVNIASAYQNPDNPAPPPAPMSDAELARIREEYAIAARYFWVNSGMRFWVDFQIFVDNRWQRWGDEPPQATGFYKGLPVCRSYPGVDFAPPGGGAFTIVDTANPLRTTAEPVFEEKPYAGQIEQAFPRRWNAQTQRWEFYNSGGGTYGVDSFPDGVPARSQFLGGGDTSWLVAHEFHHQMESFGAFSLANREDERIVFNHPDPRYRRKNPDGSVAMNAWNTAGRHGEHWNVMAYWDRTLSDAQWLRLYFGEVITVRDADGDGFPDDDPRLPLDEKRFGSNPRRATTDGQMNDLHKAMLSTWAPAPLQFTFVKPRWQSRTPDPRKTDQDGDGLPDAIDPYPLYPWQPFVWYARATVDGDPSEWDAIPPAGELNADDTRLTVKHCHDGDAYYALFEITGEWERLHMSFDIEGKGVYSTDSVLFVDIRNGSEVSLRVQGRDAPAWLQWKASRRRDRTTVIELAVPNGGESPWFWMGGGRELGVSIDLYKPSGAGYSVYEPYDVFYCVMKEPIGALPLPSGAPPQLTREQATRVLTPQNAEGLHIGAGWEVRNGAWAYDGHEESHLRISGLNAREFDLWVELEAVQDGILAAFLPSTRESEMNAGRDYILFVGGYANTRTRFRLFGAETSSAEQMMTPGRHTLQLSRRGGVLWALFDGTPILYARDPNPSQPIGALAVIGGYSGKQRVYEIRYRVGEPAP
;
A
#
# COMPACT_ATOMS: atom_id res chain seq x y z
N MET A 1 -24.65 15.86 -9.62
CA MET A 1 -24.67 15.02 -8.40
C MET A 1 -23.56 15.50 -7.49
N SER A 2 -23.83 15.75 -6.20
CA SER A 2 -22.87 16.35 -5.27
C SER A 2 -21.67 15.40 -5.02
N ALA A 3 -20.45 15.95 -5.12
CA ALA A 3 -19.18 15.25 -4.89
C ALA A 3 -19.11 14.53 -3.52
N ALA A 4 -19.88 14.99 -2.54
CA ALA A 4 -19.96 14.42 -1.20
C ALA A 4 -20.53 12.98 -1.16
N LEU A 5 -21.33 12.56 -2.15
CA LEU A 5 -21.93 11.21 -2.15
C LEU A 5 -20.99 10.15 -2.74
N PHE A 6 -20.07 10.53 -3.63
CA PHE A 6 -19.07 9.60 -4.21
C PHE A 6 -17.92 9.35 -3.23
N LEU A 7 -17.49 10.38 -2.48
CA LEU A 7 -16.37 10.30 -1.54
C LEU A 7 -16.64 9.39 -0.32
N ARG A 8 -17.91 9.25 0.12
CA ARG A 8 -18.29 8.35 1.22
C ARG A 8 -18.11 6.86 0.93
N LEU A 9 -17.96 6.45 -0.33
CA LEU A 9 -17.85 5.04 -0.72
C LEU A 9 -16.39 4.55 -0.82
N CYS A 10 -15.41 5.44 -0.62
CA CYS A 10 -13.99 5.18 -0.87
C CYS A 10 -13.11 5.07 0.39
N SER A 11 -13.64 5.37 1.58
CA SER A 11 -12.92 5.11 2.84
C SER A 11 -12.98 3.61 3.13
N PRO A 12 -11.84 2.90 3.28
CA PRO A 12 -11.85 1.60 3.93
C PRO A 12 -12.54 1.77 5.27
N ALA A 13 -13.38 0.82 5.67
CA ALA A 13 -13.94 0.80 7.01
C ALA A 13 -12.80 0.61 8.01
N TRP A 14 -12.09 1.69 8.36
CA TRP A 14 -11.13 1.72 9.45
C TRP A 14 -11.89 1.30 10.70
N GLY A 15 -11.32 0.40 11.50
CA GLY A 15 -11.90 0.07 12.78
C GLY A 15 -11.92 1.36 13.59
N THR A 16 -13.09 1.96 13.78
CA THR A 16 -13.19 3.27 14.46
C THR A 16 -12.60 3.10 15.86
N PRO A 17 -11.45 3.70 16.17
CA PRO A 17 -10.89 3.65 17.51
C PRO A 17 -11.93 4.13 18.51
N GLN A 18 -12.04 3.44 19.64
CA GLN A 18 -13.07 3.74 20.64
C GLN A 18 -12.43 3.82 22.02
N GLY A 19 -12.79 4.83 22.80
CA GLY A 19 -12.50 4.82 24.24
C GLY A 19 -13.18 3.64 24.96
N ASP A 20 -12.89 3.48 26.26
CA ASP A 20 -13.43 2.38 27.07
C ASP A 20 -14.85 2.66 27.59
N MET A 21 -15.58 3.58 26.97
CA MET A 21 -16.93 3.99 27.38
C MET A 21 -18.00 2.94 27.11
N ARG A 22 -17.79 2.10 26.09
CA ARG A 22 -18.70 1.03 25.69
C ARG A 22 -17.93 -0.29 25.56
N PRO A 23 -18.60 -1.45 25.72
CA PRO A 23 -17.99 -2.73 25.40
C PRO A 23 -17.47 -2.74 23.96
N LEU A 24 -16.26 -3.28 23.76
CA LEU A 24 -15.71 -3.48 22.43
C LEU A 24 -16.33 -4.73 21.84
N HIS A 25 -16.76 -4.68 20.59
CA HIS A 25 -17.48 -5.77 19.92
C HIS A 25 -16.82 -6.12 18.59
N ASP A 26 -16.47 -7.39 18.42
CA ASP A 26 -15.79 -7.94 17.24
C ASP A 26 -16.34 -9.35 16.92
N PRO A 27 -17.51 -9.42 16.25
CA PRO A 27 -18.34 -10.63 16.18
C PRO A 27 -17.75 -11.72 15.29
N MET A 28 -16.68 -11.45 14.55
CA MET A 28 -16.07 -12.40 13.62
C MET A 28 -14.84 -13.10 14.22
N ARG A 29 -14.51 -12.82 15.49
CA ARG A 29 -13.25 -13.26 16.12
C ARG A 29 -13.45 -14.05 17.41
N PRO A 30 -12.43 -14.81 17.87
CA PRO A 30 -12.57 -15.64 19.07
C PRO A 30 -12.95 -14.87 20.34
N VAL A 31 -12.43 -13.65 20.50
CA VAL A 31 -12.86 -12.72 21.55
C VAL A 31 -13.89 -11.77 20.94
N MET A 32 -15.15 -12.14 21.10
CA MET A 32 -16.28 -11.52 20.44
C MET A 32 -16.68 -10.18 21.07
N GLU A 33 -16.54 -10.05 22.39
CA GLU A 33 -16.91 -8.84 23.11
C GLU A 33 -16.05 -8.68 24.36
N ILE A 34 -15.58 -7.46 24.64
CA ILE A 34 -14.78 -7.13 25.82
C ILE A 34 -15.52 -6.04 26.61
N GLY A 35 -15.85 -6.34 27.86
CA GLY A 35 -16.37 -5.38 28.83
C GLY A 35 -15.36 -5.05 29.92
N ARG A 36 -15.79 -4.26 30.90
CA ARG A 36 -14.98 -3.92 32.09
C ARG A 36 -14.82 -5.11 33.02
N ASP A 37 -15.88 -5.88 33.21
CA ASP A 37 -15.95 -6.99 34.16
C ASP A 37 -16.32 -8.33 33.51
N TYR A 38 -16.27 -8.39 32.17
CA TYR A 38 -16.54 -9.61 31.42
C TYR A 38 -15.84 -9.68 30.07
N VAL A 39 -15.83 -10.88 29.49
CA VAL A 39 -15.53 -11.13 28.08
C VAL A 39 -16.56 -12.10 27.51
N VAL A 40 -16.83 -12.03 26.21
CA VAL A 40 -17.56 -13.06 25.47
C VAL A 40 -16.62 -13.72 24.49
N LEU A 41 -16.46 -15.04 24.62
CA LEU A 41 -15.65 -15.86 23.74
C LEU A 41 -16.54 -16.66 22.80
N GLN A 42 -16.05 -16.89 21.58
CA GLN A 42 -16.60 -17.86 20.65
C GLN A 42 -15.51 -18.72 20.04
N TYR A 43 -15.78 -20.00 19.82
CA TYR A 43 -14.82 -20.91 19.22
C TYR A 43 -15.48 -22.16 18.63
N HIS A 44 -14.73 -22.85 17.77
CA HIS A 44 -15.15 -24.11 17.16
C HIS A 44 -14.24 -25.27 17.55
N THR A 45 -14.84 -26.44 17.70
CA THR A 45 -14.14 -27.72 17.87
C THR A 45 -14.51 -28.68 16.75
N ARG A 46 -13.62 -29.65 16.48
CA ARG A 46 -13.81 -30.63 15.42
C ARG A 46 -14.96 -31.59 15.73
N THR A 47 -15.11 -31.95 17.00
CA THR A 47 -16.12 -32.89 17.50
C THR A 47 -17.01 -32.21 18.53
N PRO A 48 -18.28 -32.66 18.71
CA PRO A 48 -19.14 -32.11 19.74
C PRO A 48 -18.59 -32.38 21.15
N ILE A 49 -18.36 -31.33 21.94
CA ILE A 49 -17.84 -31.41 23.31
C ILE A 49 -18.60 -30.44 24.23
N GLU A 50 -18.40 -30.52 25.55
CA GLU A 50 -18.94 -29.53 26.49
C GLU A 50 -18.24 -28.17 26.33
N THR A 51 -18.99 -27.09 26.53
CA THR A 51 -18.44 -25.72 26.51
C THR A 51 -17.69 -25.46 27.82
N ARG A 52 -16.34 -25.43 27.79
CA ARG A 52 -15.52 -25.09 28.96
C ARG A 52 -14.33 -24.23 28.56
N VAL A 53 -14.05 -23.23 29.39
CA VAL A 53 -12.85 -22.39 29.26
C VAL A 53 -12.18 -22.28 30.62
N GLN A 54 -10.87 -22.52 30.67
CA GLN A 54 -10.07 -22.25 31.86
C GLN A 54 -9.47 -20.84 31.74
N ILE A 55 -9.52 -20.05 32.81
CA ILE A 55 -8.99 -18.68 32.81
C ILE A 55 -8.12 -18.41 34.04
N ARG A 56 -7.18 -17.48 33.90
CA ARG A 56 -6.33 -16.95 34.99
C ARG A 56 -6.03 -15.48 34.76
N GLN A 57 -5.94 -14.70 35.83
CA GLN A 57 -5.51 -13.29 35.78
C GLN A 57 -3.98 -13.21 35.92
N SER A 58 -3.29 -12.57 34.98
CA SER A 58 -1.83 -12.37 35.03
C SER A 58 -1.38 -11.51 33.84
N ASP A 59 -0.24 -10.82 33.97
CA ASP A 59 0.49 -10.26 32.81
C ASP A 59 1.60 -11.20 32.30
N LEU A 60 1.83 -12.33 32.98
CA LEU A 60 2.91 -13.25 32.65
C LEU A 60 2.37 -14.47 31.88
N PRO A 61 2.78 -14.66 30.62
CA PRO A 61 2.48 -15.87 29.85
C PRO A 61 2.88 -17.17 30.58
N ALA A 62 2.09 -18.22 30.40
CA ALA A 62 2.43 -19.55 30.92
C ALA A 62 3.66 -20.11 30.22
N ALA A 63 3.81 -19.79 28.93
CA ALA A 63 4.95 -20.15 28.12
C ALA A 63 6.23 -19.39 28.48
N ALA A 64 6.18 -18.35 29.32
CA ALA A 64 7.40 -17.62 29.72
C ALA A 64 8.43 -18.57 30.36
N TRP A 65 9.62 -18.62 29.77
CA TRP A 65 10.69 -19.48 30.23
C TRP A 65 11.12 -19.15 31.67
N ARG A 66 11.44 -20.20 32.44
CA ARG A 66 12.01 -20.09 33.77
C ARG A 66 13.07 -21.18 33.98
N PRO A 67 14.16 -20.87 34.70
CA PRO A 67 15.13 -21.89 35.10
C PRO A 67 14.46 -22.92 36.01
N GLU A 68 15.02 -24.13 36.08
CA GLU A 68 14.42 -25.31 36.73
C GLU A 68 13.87 -25.02 38.14
N GLY A 69 14.64 -24.36 39.00
CA GLY A 69 14.24 -24.01 40.38
C GLY A 69 13.18 -22.92 40.50
N LYS A 70 12.74 -22.30 39.40
CA LYS A 70 11.69 -21.26 39.35
C LYS A 70 10.49 -21.68 38.50
N ARG A 71 10.45 -22.91 37.97
CA ARG A 71 9.32 -23.40 37.17
C ARG A 71 8.09 -23.55 38.04
N VAL A 72 6.98 -22.98 37.60
CA VAL A 72 5.68 -23.05 38.26
C VAL A 72 4.62 -23.33 37.21
N ASP A 73 3.67 -24.21 37.52
CA ASP A 73 2.49 -24.39 36.67
C ASP A 73 1.50 -23.26 36.96
N LEU A 74 1.48 -22.24 36.09
CA LEU A 74 0.59 -21.08 36.21
C LEU A 74 -0.89 -21.43 36.02
N TRP A 75 -1.19 -22.66 35.61
CA TRP A 75 -2.54 -23.18 35.48
C TRP A 75 -3.01 -24.00 36.69
N GLN A 76 -2.23 -23.99 37.77
CA GLN A 76 -2.60 -24.54 39.07
C GLN A 76 -2.67 -23.43 40.13
N GLY A 77 -3.58 -23.57 41.10
CA GLY A 77 -3.71 -22.65 42.24
C GLY A 77 -4.99 -21.80 42.26
N ALA A 78 -5.14 -20.98 43.29
CA ALA A 78 -6.39 -20.28 43.64
C ALA A 78 -6.86 -19.21 42.62
N GLY A 79 -5.97 -18.73 41.75
CA GLY A 79 -6.29 -17.72 40.73
C GLY A 79 -6.83 -18.30 39.41
N VAL A 80 -6.90 -19.62 39.30
CA VAL A 80 -7.32 -20.33 38.09
C VAL A 80 -8.75 -20.84 38.29
N ARG A 81 -9.64 -20.55 37.34
CA ARG A 81 -11.02 -21.06 37.38
C ARG A 81 -11.45 -21.62 36.03
N THR A 82 -12.31 -22.64 36.07
CA THR A 82 -12.96 -23.20 34.90
C THR A 82 -14.38 -22.67 34.81
N VAL A 83 -14.70 -22.01 33.70
CA VAL A 83 -16.02 -21.48 33.41
C VAL A 83 -16.74 -22.49 32.52
N GLN A 84 -17.93 -22.90 32.96
CA GLN A 84 -18.81 -23.81 32.23
C GLN A 84 -19.79 -22.96 31.40
N GLY A 85 -19.96 -23.32 30.13
CA GLY A 85 -21.03 -22.76 29.29
C GLY A 85 -22.32 -23.54 29.44
N GLU A 86 -23.22 -23.32 28.47
CA GLU A 86 -24.48 -24.03 28.46
C GLU A 86 -24.30 -25.57 28.42
N PRO A 87 -25.18 -26.31 29.10
CA PRO A 87 -25.17 -27.77 29.08
C PRO A 87 -25.26 -28.37 27.67
N GLY A 88 -24.73 -29.58 27.52
CA GLY A 88 -24.77 -30.34 26.27
C GLY A 88 -23.47 -30.25 25.46
N ARG A 89 -23.40 -31.08 24.41
CA ARG A 89 -22.24 -31.19 23.52
C ARG A 89 -22.53 -30.50 22.19
N ARG A 90 -21.60 -29.67 21.71
CA ARG A 90 -21.73 -28.87 20.48
C ARG A 90 -20.35 -28.64 19.86
N THR A 91 -20.31 -28.26 18.59
CA THR A 91 -19.06 -27.90 17.87
C THR A 91 -18.84 -26.40 17.79
N TYR A 92 -19.89 -25.61 17.96
CA TYR A 92 -19.82 -24.15 18.08
C TYR A 92 -20.14 -23.74 19.51
N HIS A 93 -19.27 -22.92 20.08
CA HIS A 93 -19.35 -22.49 21.46
C HIS A 93 -19.41 -20.98 21.53
N ARG A 94 -20.27 -20.46 22.40
CA ARG A 94 -20.30 -19.06 22.81
C ARG A 94 -20.41 -19.02 24.33
N LEU A 95 -19.54 -18.27 24.99
CA LEU A 95 -19.44 -18.23 26.45
C LEU A 95 -19.20 -16.81 26.94
N ARG A 96 -20.07 -16.32 27.82
CA ARG A 96 -19.82 -15.10 28.59
C ARG A 96 -19.12 -15.44 29.90
N ILE A 97 -17.97 -14.82 30.15
CA ILE A 97 -17.19 -14.96 31.37
C ILE A 97 -17.31 -13.66 32.16
N SER A 98 -18.03 -13.67 33.28
CA SER A 98 -18.29 -12.48 34.11
C SER A 98 -17.47 -12.47 35.42
N GLY A 99 -17.50 -11.36 36.15
CA GLY A 99 -16.80 -11.19 37.43
C GLY A 99 -15.29 -11.01 37.27
N LEU A 100 -14.88 -10.44 36.15
CA LEU A 100 -13.50 -10.04 35.89
C LEU A 100 -13.25 -8.65 36.49
N GLN A 101 -11.98 -8.32 36.72
CA GLN A 101 -11.57 -7.01 37.19
C GLN A 101 -11.32 -6.08 35.98
N PRO A 102 -11.74 -4.80 36.04
CA PRO A 102 -11.44 -3.82 35.02
C PRO A 102 -9.94 -3.54 34.86
N GLY A 103 -9.52 -3.29 33.62
CA GLY A 103 -8.14 -2.96 33.27
C GLY A 103 -7.13 -4.03 33.67
N LYS A 104 -7.47 -5.31 33.48
CA LYS A 104 -6.61 -6.46 33.81
C LYS A 104 -6.47 -7.42 32.64
N ARG A 105 -5.31 -8.06 32.57
CA ARG A 105 -5.04 -9.15 31.63
C ARG A 105 -5.51 -10.49 32.17
N TYR A 106 -6.13 -11.24 31.29
CA TYR A 106 -6.51 -12.62 31.50
C TYR A 106 -5.94 -13.49 30.40
N PHE A 107 -5.45 -14.66 30.80
CA PHE A 107 -5.12 -15.73 29.88
C PHE A 107 -6.22 -16.79 29.93
N TYR A 108 -6.49 -17.42 28.80
CA TYR A 108 -7.50 -18.48 28.69
C TYR A 108 -7.02 -19.67 27.86
N ARG A 109 -7.58 -20.84 28.17
CA ARG A 109 -7.45 -22.07 27.37
C ARG A 109 -8.82 -22.66 27.08
N ILE A 110 -9.00 -23.08 25.85
CA ILE A 110 -10.22 -23.75 25.38
C ILE A 110 -10.10 -25.24 25.71
N TYR A 111 -11.17 -25.81 26.25
CA TYR A 111 -11.30 -27.26 26.40
C TYR A 111 -11.52 -27.88 25.02
N ASP A 112 -10.64 -28.80 24.63
CA ASP A 112 -10.77 -29.61 23.43
C ASP A 112 -10.04 -30.95 23.62
N PRO A 113 -10.68 -31.93 24.29
CA PRO A 113 -10.05 -33.19 24.68
C PRO A 113 -9.65 -34.06 23.48
N ASP A 114 -10.27 -33.83 22.31
CA ASP A 114 -10.05 -34.63 21.10
C ASP A 114 -8.97 -34.04 20.19
N LEU A 115 -8.48 -32.82 20.50
CA LEU A 115 -7.37 -32.20 19.79
C LEU A 115 -6.04 -32.74 20.31
N GLN A 116 -5.22 -33.27 19.40
CA GLN A 116 -3.85 -33.65 19.69
C GLN A 116 -2.93 -32.45 19.39
N PRO A 117 -2.36 -31.78 20.40
CA PRO A 117 -1.56 -30.59 20.16
C PRO A 117 -0.24 -30.95 19.48
N THR A 118 0.19 -30.09 18.56
CA THR A 118 1.49 -30.19 17.90
C THR A 118 2.63 -30.00 18.90
N PRO A 119 3.88 -30.37 18.55
CA PRO A 119 5.04 -30.09 19.39
C PRO A 119 5.18 -28.60 19.74
N GLU A 120 4.89 -27.72 18.78
CA GLU A 120 4.88 -26.28 18.99
C GLU A 120 3.78 -25.86 19.96
N GLU A 121 2.53 -26.30 19.77
CA GLU A 121 1.45 -25.96 20.68
C GLU A 121 1.74 -26.40 22.12
N ARG A 122 2.42 -27.55 22.32
CA ARG A 122 2.87 -28.00 23.64
C ARG A 122 3.96 -27.08 24.22
N ARG A 123 4.90 -26.62 23.41
CA ARG A 123 5.89 -25.59 23.82
C ARG A 123 5.20 -24.30 24.26
N TRP A 124 4.07 -23.96 23.63
CA TRP A 124 3.21 -22.83 23.99
C TRP A 124 2.14 -23.14 25.05
N GLY A 125 2.34 -24.19 25.85
CA GLY A 125 1.53 -24.47 27.04
C GLY A 125 0.24 -25.26 26.82
N ALA A 126 0.05 -25.87 25.64
CA ALA A 126 -1.02 -26.84 25.44
C ALA A 126 -0.79 -28.08 26.30
N ASN A 127 -1.79 -28.46 27.08
CA ASN A 127 -1.77 -29.63 27.94
C ASN A 127 -3.16 -30.27 27.93
N PRO A 128 -3.37 -31.37 27.19
CA PRO A 128 -4.68 -32.01 27.08
C PRO A 128 -5.36 -32.20 28.45
N PRO A 129 -6.65 -31.88 28.59
CA PRO A 129 -7.61 -31.61 27.51
C PRO A 129 -7.67 -30.13 27.05
N TRP A 130 -6.68 -29.31 27.40
CA TRP A 130 -6.67 -27.87 27.11
C TRP A 130 -5.78 -27.55 25.91
N ARG A 131 -6.30 -26.73 24.99
CA ARG A 131 -5.51 -26.11 23.91
C ARG A 131 -4.43 -25.18 24.48
N ARG A 132 -3.55 -24.66 23.61
CA ARG A 132 -2.57 -23.63 24.00
C ARG A 132 -3.25 -22.39 24.59
N GLU A 133 -2.46 -21.59 25.29
CA GLU A 133 -2.91 -20.36 25.93
C GLU A 133 -3.13 -19.22 24.92
N TYR A 134 -4.14 -18.40 25.20
CA TYR A 134 -4.47 -17.14 24.51
C TYR A 134 -4.72 -16.03 25.55
N ALA A 135 -4.79 -14.77 25.13
CA ALA A 135 -4.96 -13.63 26.03
C ALA A 135 -6.12 -12.71 25.64
N PHE A 136 -6.61 -11.96 26.61
CA PHE A 136 -7.39 -10.74 26.42
C PHE A 136 -7.19 -9.80 27.62
N ALA A 137 -7.45 -8.52 27.43
CA ALA A 137 -7.51 -7.52 28.48
C ALA A 137 -8.92 -6.96 28.62
N THR A 138 -9.40 -6.76 29.85
CA THR A 138 -10.68 -6.09 30.12
C THR A 138 -10.56 -4.58 29.94
N LEU A 139 -11.68 -3.92 29.69
CA LEU A 139 -11.73 -2.46 29.64
C LEU A 139 -11.45 -1.85 31.01
N ALA A 140 -10.87 -0.65 31.01
CA ALA A 140 -10.52 0.05 32.23
C ALA A 140 -11.79 0.56 32.96
N PRO A 141 -11.67 0.94 34.25
CA PRO A 141 -12.74 1.67 34.93
C PRO A 141 -13.16 2.92 34.14
N ALA A 142 -14.38 3.40 34.34
CA ALA A 142 -14.83 4.64 33.70
C ALA A 142 -13.89 5.82 34.01
N GLY A 143 -13.61 6.64 32.99
CA GLY A 143 -12.62 7.74 33.07
C GLY A 143 -11.16 7.30 32.86
N TYR A 144 -10.95 6.05 32.43
CA TYR A 144 -9.63 5.49 32.13
C TYR A 144 -9.69 4.64 30.85
N LYS A 145 -8.54 4.45 30.22
CA LYS A 145 -8.33 3.59 29.05
C LYS A 145 -7.34 2.46 29.35
N THR A 146 -7.65 1.25 28.90
CA THR A 146 -6.74 0.09 28.91
C THR A 146 -5.73 0.17 27.75
N ILE A 147 -4.45 -0.02 28.05
CA ILE A 147 -3.33 -0.04 27.09
C ILE A 147 -2.50 -1.29 27.29
N ILE A 148 -1.99 -1.84 26.18
CA ILE A 148 -0.93 -2.84 26.17
C ILE A 148 0.43 -2.14 26.08
N ARG A 149 1.19 -2.18 27.18
CA ARG A 149 2.60 -1.75 27.20
C ARG A 149 3.48 -2.94 26.88
N LEU A 150 4.33 -2.82 25.86
CA LEU A 150 5.32 -3.83 25.50
C LEU A 150 6.74 -3.31 25.74
N PRO A 151 7.39 -3.70 26.84
CA PRO A 151 8.81 -3.43 27.05
C PRO A 151 9.67 -4.12 26.01
N VAL A 152 10.57 -3.37 25.38
CA VAL A 152 11.54 -3.86 24.40
C VAL A 152 12.92 -3.42 24.83
N LYS A 153 13.84 -4.36 25.05
CA LYS A 153 15.22 -4.02 25.43
C LYS A 153 16.05 -3.69 24.19
N VAL A 154 16.72 -2.55 24.23
CA VAL A 154 17.54 -2.04 23.13
C VAL A 154 18.99 -1.96 23.59
N LEU A 155 19.91 -2.62 22.88
CA LEU A 155 21.35 -2.46 23.09
C LEU A 155 21.95 -1.59 21.99
N LEU A 156 22.44 -0.41 22.37
CA LEU A 156 23.20 0.47 21.49
C LEU A 156 24.70 0.20 21.64
N MET A 157 25.37 0.02 20.50
CA MET A 157 26.83 -0.09 20.40
C MET A 157 27.37 1.07 19.55
N PRO A 158 27.52 2.27 20.13
CA PRO A 158 27.79 3.51 19.39
C PRO A 158 29.23 3.65 18.87
N ASN A 159 30.18 2.96 19.50
CA ASN A 159 31.63 3.13 19.30
C ASN A 159 32.25 1.87 18.67
N VAL A 160 31.89 1.59 17.41
CA VAL A 160 32.38 0.42 16.67
C VAL A 160 33.23 0.88 15.49
N VAL A 161 34.45 0.36 15.36
CA VAL A 161 35.39 0.77 14.32
C VAL A 161 35.89 -0.41 13.50
N ASN A 162 35.85 -0.29 12.18
CA ASN A 162 36.51 -1.23 11.30
C ASN A 162 38.01 -0.94 11.25
N ILE A 163 38.79 -1.72 11.99
CA ILE A 163 40.24 -1.52 12.08
C ILE A 163 40.92 -1.78 10.74
N ALA A 164 40.50 -2.81 10.00
CA ALA A 164 41.10 -3.12 8.70
C ALA A 164 41.02 -1.93 7.73
N SER A 165 39.90 -1.20 7.74
CA SER A 165 39.76 0.02 6.93
C SER A 165 40.71 1.15 7.32
N ALA A 166 41.09 1.27 8.61
CA ALA A 166 42.05 2.28 9.07
C ALA A 166 43.47 2.03 8.54
N TYR A 167 43.82 0.76 8.30
CA TYR A 167 45.17 0.33 7.91
C TYR A 167 45.31 0.07 6.40
N GLN A 168 44.44 0.63 5.55
CA GLN A 168 44.61 0.58 4.09
C GLN A 168 45.97 1.14 3.64
N ASN A 169 46.51 2.12 4.37
CA ASN A 169 47.90 2.52 4.31
C ASN A 169 48.58 2.19 5.65
N PRO A 170 49.31 1.07 5.78
CA PRO A 170 49.93 0.65 7.02
C PRO A 170 50.93 1.66 7.61
N ASP A 171 51.59 2.45 6.76
CA ASP A 171 52.60 3.43 7.17
C ASP A 171 51.96 4.73 7.69
N ASN A 172 50.68 4.97 7.38
CA ASN A 172 49.91 6.12 7.82
C ASN A 172 48.46 5.71 8.10
N PRO A 173 48.20 4.99 9.21
CA PRO A 173 46.86 4.55 9.55
C PRO A 173 45.95 5.75 9.82
N ALA A 174 44.65 5.57 9.57
CA ALA A 174 43.64 6.59 9.84
C ALA A 174 43.69 7.06 11.31
N PRO A 175 43.37 8.33 11.59
CA PRO A 175 43.28 8.81 12.96
C PRO A 175 42.10 8.14 13.70
N PRO A 176 42.22 7.88 15.01
CA PRO A 176 41.11 7.39 15.82
C PRO A 176 39.85 8.27 15.66
N PRO A 177 38.67 7.69 15.40
CA PRO A 177 37.44 8.45 15.36
C PRO A 177 37.11 9.00 16.75
N ALA A 178 36.43 10.15 16.81
CA ALA A 178 35.83 10.61 18.05
C ALA A 178 34.74 9.63 18.51
N PRO A 179 34.56 9.40 19.82
CA PRO A 179 33.42 8.64 20.32
C PRO A 179 32.13 9.34 19.91
N MET A 180 31.04 8.58 19.79
CA MET A 180 29.72 9.18 19.61
C MET A 180 29.44 10.14 20.76
N SER A 181 29.06 11.37 20.40
CA SER A 181 28.76 12.44 21.35
C SER A 181 27.43 12.20 22.06
N ASP A 182 27.24 12.88 23.20
CA ASP A 182 25.97 12.86 23.92
C ASP A 182 24.81 13.40 23.07
N ALA A 183 25.09 14.36 22.17
CA ALA A 183 24.09 14.90 21.24
C ALA A 183 23.66 13.88 20.20
N GLU A 184 24.59 13.10 19.63
CA GLU A 184 24.27 12.00 18.72
C GLU A 184 23.50 10.88 19.44
N LEU A 185 23.89 10.53 20.67
CA LEU A 185 23.15 9.56 21.48
C LEU A 185 21.74 10.06 21.84
N ALA A 186 21.59 11.34 22.18
CA ALA A 186 20.28 11.97 22.41
C ALA A 186 19.43 11.93 21.14
N ARG A 187 20.02 12.19 19.98
CA ARG A 187 19.33 12.08 18.68
C ARG A 187 18.86 10.65 18.42
N ILE A 188 19.67 9.63 18.70
CA ILE A 188 19.24 8.22 18.57
C ILE A 188 18.05 7.94 19.50
N ARG A 189 18.09 8.41 20.75
CA ARG A 189 16.97 8.25 21.69
C ARG A 189 15.69 8.92 21.19
N GLU A 190 15.82 10.10 20.57
CA GLU A 190 14.69 10.79 19.92
C GLU A 190 14.11 9.93 18.78
N GLU A 191 14.95 9.30 17.96
CA GLU A 191 14.49 8.42 16.87
C GLU A 191 13.74 7.18 17.38
N TYR A 192 14.15 6.60 18.51
CA TYR A 192 13.36 5.54 19.19
C TYR A 192 12.03 6.08 19.74
N ALA A 193 12.01 7.31 20.27
CA ALA A 193 10.77 7.95 20.73
C ALA A 193 9.81 8.25 19.57
N ILE A 194 10.33 8.62 18.40
CA ILE A 194 9.56 8.78 17.16
C ILE A 194 8.92 7.44 16.77
N ALA A 195 9.70 6.35 16.72
CA ALA A 195 9.15 5.02 16.42
C ALA A 195 8.08 4.59 17.44
N ALA A 196 8.30 4.84 18.74
CA ALA A 196 7.30 4.56 19.77
C ALA A 196 6.01 5.36 19.57
N ARG A 197 6.11 6.64 19.21
CA ARG A 197 4.94 7.49 18.90
C ARG A 197 4.20 7.01 17.66
N TYR A 198 4.94 6.59 16.64
CA TYR A 198 4.38 6.03 15.43
C TYR A 198 3.49 4.80 15.73
N PHE A 199 3.98 3.81 16.48
CA PHE A 199 3.16 2.65 16.89
C PHE A 199 1.98 3.06 17.77
N TRP A 200 2.22 4.02 18.67
CA TRP A 200 1.22 4.51 19.61
C TRP A 200 0.01 5.13 18.90
N VAL A 201 0.23 6.04 17.94
CA VAL A 201 -0.86 6.70 17.22
C VAL A 201 -1.56 5.72 16.27
N ASN A 202 -0.79 4.93 15.51
CA ASN A 202 -1.37 4.05 14.48
C ASN A 202 -2.09 2.82 15.04
N SER A 203 -1.94 2.52 16.33
CA SER A 203 -2.72 1.50 17.06
C SER A 203 -3.97 2.05 17.77
N GLY A 204 -4.38 3.30 17.50
CA GLY A 204 -5.50 3.93 18.22
C GLY A 204 -5.20 4.13 19.71
N MET A 205 -3.92 4.34 20.04
CA MET A 205 -3.43 4.50 21.42
C MET A 205 -3.73 3.27 22.30
N ARG A 206 -3.69 2.07 21.71
CA ARG A 206 -3.83 0.79 22.43
C ARG A 206 -2.52 0.07 22.67
N PHE A 207 -1.51 0.33 21.85
CA PHE A 207 -0.24 -0.38 21.90
C PHE A 207 0.93 0.57 22.07
N TRP A 208 1.61 0.47 23.21
CA TRP A 208 2.80 1.26 23.52
C TRP A 208 4.03 0.38 23.50
N VAL A 209 4.88 0.58 22.49
CA VAL A 209 6.23 -0.01 22.45
C VAL A 209 7.16 0.82 23.33
N ASP A 210 7.56 0.27 24.47
CA ASP A 210 8.40 0.93 25.46
C ASP A 210 9.86 0.49 25.28
N PHE A 211 10.61 1.26 24.48
CA PHE A 211 12.02 1.01 24.20
C PHE A 211 12.91 1.37 25.41
N GLN A 212 13.48 0.36 26.04
CA GLN A 212 14.38 0.49 27.18
C GLN A 212 15.83 0.37 26.72
N ILE A 213 16.53 1.50 26.71
CA ILE A 213 17.84 1.64 26.06
C ILE A 213 18.99 1.39 27.03
N PHE A 214 19.83 0.42 26.68
CA PHE A 214 21.10 0.07 27.30
C PHE A 214 22.25 0.42 26.33
N VAL A 215 23.38 0.90 26.84
CA VAL A 215 24.49 1.38 26.00
C VAL A 215 25.78 0.63 26.35
N ASP A 216 26.37 -0.04 25.37
CA ASP A 216 27.75 -0.53 25.45
C ASP A 216 28.70 0.53 24.88
N ASN A 217 29.12 1.46 25.75
CA ASN A 217 29.92 2.62 25.34
C ASN A 217 31.40 2.29 25.05
N ARG A 218 31.82 1.03 25.19
CA ARG A 218 33.21 0.63 24.94
C ARG A 218 33.54 0.77 23.45
N TRP A 219 34.79 1.11 23.15
CA TRP A 219 35.33 0.92 21.81
C TRP A 219 35.40 -0.55 21.47
N GLN A 220 34.81 -0.91 20.33
CA GLN A 220 34.74 -2.28 19.82
C GLN A 220 35.27 -2.30 18.39
N ARG A 221 35.84 -3.43 17.97
CA ARG A 221 36.26 -3.64 16.59
C ARG A 221 35.20 -4.34 15.76
N TRP A 222 35.05 -3.86 14.54
CA TRP A 222 34.41 -4.56 13.43
C TRP A 222 35.52 -5.14 12.57
N GLY A 223 35.44 -6.42 12.21
CA GLY A 223 36.53 -7.04 11.46
C GLY A 223 37.66 -7.57 12.33
N ASP A 224 38.59 -8.24 11.67
CA ASP A 224 39.83 -8.72 12.28
C ASP A 224 40.73 -7.56 12.72
N GLU A 225 41.54 -7.83 13.73
CA GLU A 225 42.62 -6.92 14.13
C GLU A 225 43.85 -7.19 13.24
N PRO A 226 44.29 -6.24 12.40
CA PRO A 226 45.47 -6.41 11.57
C PRO A 226 46.72 -6.69 12.44
N PRO A 227 47.64 -7.58 12.02
CA PRO A 227 48.84 -7.90 12.79
C PRO A 227 49.68 -6.66 13.16
N GLN A 228 49.70 -5.66 12.28
CA GLN A 228 50.40 -4.39 12.43
C GLN A 228 49.66 -3.34 13.27
N ALA A 229 48.48 -3.66 13.83
CA ALA A 229 47.71 -2.72 14.62
C ALA A 229 48.48 -2.29 15.88
N THR A 230 48.54 -0.99 16.14
CA THR A 230 49.16 -0.38 17.31
C THR A 230 48.27 0.69 17.96
N GLY A 231 48.64 1.14 19.16
CA GLY A 231 47.97 2.24 19.86
C GLY A 231 46.48 1.96 20.11
N PHE A 232 45.64 2.93 19.76
CA PHE A 232 44.17 2.87 19.95
C PHE A 232 43.52 1.63 19.32
N TYR A 233 44.05 1.15 18.19
CA TYR A 233 43.45 0.03 17.46
C TYR A 233 43.83 -1.34 18.01
N LYS A 234 44.71 -1.43 19.01
CA LYS A 234 45.20 -2.70 19.54
C LYS A 234 44.36 -3.19 20.71
N GLY A 235 43.91 -4.45 20.65
CA GLY A 235 43.24 -5.14 21.75
C GLY A 235 41.77 -4.77 21.92
N LEU A 236 41.13 -4.14 20.94
CA LEU A 236 39.69 -3.82 21.03
C LEU A 236 38.85 -5.10 21.01
N PRO A 237 37.84 -5.23 21.90
CA PRO A 237 36.92 -6.37 21.88
C PRO A 237 36.13 -6.40 20.57
N VAL A 238 35.87 -7.60 20.06
CA VAL A 238 35.00 -7.79 18.88
C VAL A 238 33.60 -7.31 19.21
N CYS A 239 33.01 -6.52 18.32
CA CYS A 239 31.59 -6.18 18.41
C CYS A 239 30.76 -7.46 18.29
N ARG A 240 29.79 -7.66 19.20
CA ARG A 240 28.96 -8.88 19.17
C ARG A 240 28.13 -9.03 17.89
N SER A 241 27.86 -7.91 17.22
CA SER A 241 27.22 -7.86 15.90
C SER A 241 28.20 -8.09 14.75
N TYR A 242 29.46 -8.45 14.97
CA TYR A 242 30.34 -8.72 13.83
C TYR A 242 29.95 -10.05 13.13
N PRO A 243 29.68 -10.08 11.81
CA PRO A 243 29.25 -11.30 11.11
C PRO A 243 30.39 -12.22 10.69
N GLY A 244 31.64 -11.94 11.07
CA GLY A 244 32.82 -12.68 10.58
C GLY A 244 33.37 -12.17 9.25
N VAL A 245 32.73 -11.17 8.62
CA VAL A 245 33.15 -10.52 7.37
C VAL A 245 32.95 -9.00 7.44
N ASP A 246 33.61 -8.25 6.56
CA ASP A 246 33.54 -6.76 6.55
C ASP A 246 32.11 -6.22 6.52
N PHE A 247 31.22 -6.88 5.79
CA PHE A 247 29.82 -6.54 5.75
C PHE A 247 28.98 -7.78 5.38
N ALA A 248 27.89 -8.02 6.12
CA ALA A 248 26.91 -9.04 5.80
C ALA A 248 25.49 -8.48 5.98
N PRO A 249 24.73 -8.31 4.90
CA PRO A 249 23.30 -8.03 4.99
C PRO A 249 22.49 -9.33 5.09
N PRO A 250 21.29 -9.31 5.69
CA PRO A 250 20.73 -8.25 6.54
C PRO A 250 21.31 -8.25 7.98
N GLY A 251 21.23 -7.12 8.66
CA GLY A 251 21.35 -7.02 10.12
C GLY A 251 22.73 -7.14 10.75
N GLY A 252 23.75 -7.61 10.01
CA GLY A 252 25.16 -7.58 10.42
C GLY A 252 25.41 -8.26 11.76
N GLY A 253 25.56 -9.60 11.77
CA GLY A 253 26.07 -10.35 12.91
C GLY A 253 25.31 -11.64 13.25
N ALA A 254 25.86 -12.38 14.21
CA ALA A 254 25.07 -13.38 14.94
C ALA A 254 24.16 -12.66 15.95
N PHE A 255 22.95 -13.18 16.14
CA PHE A 255 22.02 -12.64 17.12
C PHE A 255 22.38 -13.12 18.53
N THR A 256 22.47 -12.20 19.48
CA THR A 256 22.76 -12.52 20.89
C THR A 256 21.56 -12.21 21.79
N ILE A 257 21.66 -12.56 23.07
CA ILE A 257 20.65 -12.23 24.08
C ILE A 257 21.23 -11.15 25.00
N VAL A 258 20.52 -10.04 25.15
CA VAL A 258 20.89 -8.94 26.03
C VAL A 258 20.50 -9.28 27.46
N ASP A 259 21.49 -9.43 28.34
CA ASP A 259 21.30 -9.53 29.78
C ASP A 259 21.16 -8.11 30.36
N THR A 260 19.95 -7.72 30.76
CA THR A 260 19.69 -6.35 31.25
C THR A 260 20.38 -6.03 32.57
N ALA A 261 20.77 -7.05 33.36
CA ALA A 261 21.56 -6.87 34.57
C ALA A 261 23.07 -6.74 34.28
N ASN A 262 23.54 -7.29 33.15
CA ASN A 262 24.91 -7.15 32.68
C ASN A 262 24.98 -6.98 31.15
N PRO A 263 24.63 -5.78 30.61
CA PRO A 263 24.51 -5.57 29.17
C PRO A 263 25.81 -5.81 28.38
N LEU A 264 26.96 -5.74 29.05
CA LEU A 264 28.28 -5.94 28.43
C LEU A 264 28.62 -7.42 28.19
N ARG A 265 27.89 -8.34 28.83
CA ARG A 265 28.04 -9.79 28.62
C ARG A 265 27.41 -10.18 27.29
N THR A 266 28.17 -10.94 26.50
CA THR A 266 27.68 -11.57 25.27
C THR A 266 27.28 -13.02 25.59
N THR A 267 26.05 -13.41 25.27
CA THR A 267 25.54 -14.76 25.52
C THR A 267 24.52 -15.15 24.47
N ALA A 268 24.49 -16.44 24.11
CA ALA A 268 23.41 -17.07 23.36
C ALA A 268 22.50 -17.91 24.27
N GLU A 269 22.90 -18.08 25.53
CA GLU A 269 22.13 -18.80 26.54
C GLU A 269 20.98 -17.95 27.09
N PRO A 270 19.82 -18.57 27.42
CA PRO A 270 18.66 -17.89 27.98
C PRO A 270 19.00 -17.08 29.24
N VAL A 271 18.45 -15.87 29.32
CA VAL A 271 18.58 -14.99 30.49
C VAL A 271 17.25 -14.97 31.23
N PHE A 272 17.28 -15.26 32.54
CA PHE A 272 16.09 -15.16 33.36
C PHE A 272 15.83 -13.72 33.78
N GLU A 273 14.66 -13.20 33.41
CA GLU A 273 14.16 -11.90 33.82
C GLU A 273 12.81 -12.12 34.51
N GLU A 274 12.58 -11.48 35.67
CA GLU A 274 11.32 -11.67 36.42
C GLU A 274 10.09 -11.27 35.59
N LYS A 275 10.29 -10.23 34.77
CA LYS A 275 9.37 -9.79 33.72
C LYS A 275 10.08 -9.97 32.38
N PRO A 276 9.80 -11.05 31.63
CA PRO A 276 10.53 -11.34 30.40
C PRO A 276 10.18 -10.30 29.32
N TYR A 277 11.20 -9.84 28.61
CA TYR A 277 11.02 -9.03 27.40
C TYR A 277 10.65 -9.98 26.26
N ALA A 278 9.55 -9.70 25.55
CA ALA A 278 9.19 -10.47 24.36
C ALA A 278 9.99 -10.02 23.12
N GLY A 279 10.52 -8.80 23.13
CA GLY A 279 11.29 -8.21 22.04
C GLY A 279 12.62 -7.60 22.47
N GLN A 280 13.58 -7.61 21.55
CA GLN A 280 14.93 -7.07 21.71
C GLN A 280 15.40 -6.40 20.40
N ILE A 281 16.18 -5.33 20.51
CA ILE A 281 16.87 -4.71 19.38
C ILE A 281 18.35 -4.54 19.71
N GLU A 282 19.23 -4.91 18.78
CA GLU A 282 20.65 -4.57 18.81
C GLU A 282 20.97 -3.61 17.66
N GLN A 283 21.48 -2.42 17.98
CA GLN A 283 21.90 -1.44 16.98
C GLN A 283 23.40 -1.15 17.12
N ALA A 284 24.17 -1.55 16.12
CA ALA A 284 25.61 -1.28 16.06
C ALA A 284 25.90 -0.10 15.13
N PHE A 285 26.89 0.73 15.49
CA PHE A 285 27.34 1.85 14.67
C PHE A 285 28.76 1.65 14.16
N PRO A 286 29.03 0.60 13.35
CA PRO A 286 30.36 0.39 12.79
C PRO A 286 30.71 1.50 11.80
N ARG A 287 31.93 2.01 11.92
CA ARG A 287 32.50 3.03 11.04
C ARG A 287 33.64 2.45 10.23
N ARG A 288 33.69 2.75 8.94
CA ARG A 288 34.85 2.47 8.07
C ARG A 288 35.53 3.76 7.67
N TRP A 289 36.85 3.71 7.53
CA TRP A 289 37.63 4.80 6.98
C TRP A 289 37.50 4.81 5.46
N ASN A 290 37.14 5.95 4.90
CA ASN A 290 37.17 6.20 3.46
C ASN A 290 38.42 7.01 3.13
N ALA A 291 39.42 6.37 2.50
CA ALA A 291 40.68 7.00 2.16
C ALA A 291 40.56 8.14 1.12
N GLN A 292 39.54 8.09 0.25
CA GLN A 292 39.34 9.11 -0.78
C GLN A 292 38.80 10.42 -0.19
N THR A 293 37.88 10.32 0.76
CA THR A 293 37.24 11.48 1.41
C THR A 293 37.88 11.82 2.77
N GLN A 294 38.85 11.03 3.21
CA GLN A 294 39.56 11.14 4.49
C GLN A 294 38.60 11.29 5.68
N ARG A 295 37.53 10.50 5.70
CA ARG A 295 36.50 10.55 6.74
C ARG A 295 36.06 9.16 7.18
N TRP A 296 35.56 9.10 8.41
CA TRP A 296 34.85 7.94 8.93
C TRP A 296 33.39 7.94 8.44
N GLU A 297 32.94 6.82 7.88
CA GLU A 297 31.58 6.63 7.38
C GLU A 297 30.91 5.46 8.09
N PHE A 298 29.65 5.61 8.49
CA PHE A 298 28.89 4.50 9.08
C PHE A 298 28.46 3.49 8.01
N TYR A 299 28.45 2.20 8.36
CA TYR A 299 27.78 1.21 7.52
C TYR A 299 26.26 1.32 7.64
N ASN A 300 25.57 1.21 6.51
CA ASN A 300 24.11 1.11 6.44
C ASN A 300 23.69 -0.34 6.16
N SER A 301 22.50 -0.76 6.62
CA SER A 301 21.95 -2.10 6.39
C SER A 301 20.42 -2.07 6.41
N GLY A 302 19.77 -3.00 5.71
CA GLY A 302 18.31 -3.17 5.76
C GLY A 302 17.75 -3.76 7.05
N GLY A 303 18.60 -4.28 7.96
CA GLY A 303 18.19 -4.93 9.21
C GLY A 303 17.70 -6.37 9.03
N GLY A 304 17.80 -7.19 10.09
CA GLY A 304 17.32 -8.57 10.11
C GLY A 304 16.65 -8.92 11.42
N THR A 305 15.66 -9.80 11.38
CA THR A 305 14.81 -10.13 12.52
C THR A 305 14.51 -11.63 12.64
N TYR A 306 14.50 -12.12 13.89
CA TYR A 306 13.90 -13.39 14.29
C TYR A 306 12.64 -13.16 15.12
N GLY A 307 11.60 -13.95 14.84
CA GLY A 307 10.33 -13.94 15.56
C GLY A 307 10.40 -14.47 16.99
N VAL A 308 9.23 -14.58 17.63
CA VAL A 308 9.05 -14.92 19.05
C VAL A 308 8.98 -16.44 19.30
N ASP A 309 9.22 -17.26 18.29
CA ASP A 309 9.09 -18.73 18.28
C ASP A 309 9.91 -19.45 19.38
N SER A 310 11.00 -18.82 19.82
CA SER A 310 11.90 -19.32 20.87
C SER A 310 11.66 -18.70 22.25
N PHE A 311 10.59 -17.92 22.41
CA PHE A 311 10.22 -17.33 23.71
C PHE A 311 10.01 -18.37 24.82
N PRO A 312 9.41 -19.56 24.56
CA PRO A 312 9.33 -20.62 25.57
C PRO A 312 10.67 -21.18 26.04
N ASP A 313 11.73 -20.95 25.27
CA ASP A 313 13.10 -21.36 25.58
C ASP A 313 13.92 -20.21 26.20
N GLY A 314 13.30 -19.05 26.46
CA GLY A 314 13.91 -17.89 27.10
C GLY A 314 14.68 -17.00 26.14
N VAL A 315 14.36 -17.08 24.85
CA VAL A 315 14.94 -16.25 23.79
C VAL A 315 13.88 -15.29 23.25
N PRO A 316 14.05 -13.96 23.37
CA PRO A 316 13.09 -13.01 22.85
C PRO A 316 13.07 -12.99 21.31
N ALA A 317 12.01 -12.43 20.73
CA ALA A 317 12.09 -11.91 19.37
C ALA A 317 13.19 -10.84 19.32
N ARG A 318 13.90 -10.77 18.20
CA ARG A 318 15.15 -10.01 18.15
C ARG A 318 15.41 -9.46 16.76
N SER A 319 15.73 -8.17 16.72
CA SER A 319 16.17 -7.47 15.52
C SER A 319 17.59 -6.99 15.68
N GLN A 320 18.32 -6.94 14.57
CA GLN A 320 19.66 -6.41 14.50
C GLN A 320 19.79 -5.54 13.25
N PHE A 321 20.40 -4.35 13.38
CA PHE A 321 20.68 -3.48 12.24
C PHE A 321 21.83 -2.50 12.53
N LEU A 322 22.40 -1.96 11.47
CA LEU A 322 23.50 -0.99 11.53
C LEU A 322 22.97 0.45 11.48
N GLY A 323 23.59 1.33 12.25
CA GLY A 323 23.15 2.71 12.47
C GLY A 323 23.51 3.72 11.39
N GLY A 324 23.99 3.31 10.21
CA GLY A 324 24.27 4.21 9.09
C GLY A 324 23.05 4.60 8.23
N GLY A 325 21.85 4.18 8.62
CA GLY A 325 20.58 4.49 7.93
C GLY A 325 19.65 5.40 8.75
N ASP A 326 18.34 5.29 8.46
CA ASP A 326 17.29 5.96 9.25
C ASP A 326 16.95 5.11 10.47
N THR A 327 17.37 5.55 11.65
CA THR A 327 17.15 4.82 12.92
C THR A 327 15.66 4.66 13.23
N SER A 328 14.85 5.73 13.17
CA SER A 328 13.42 5.61 13.51
C SER A 328 12.71 4.63 12.58
N TRP A 329 13.04 4.66 11.29
CA TRP A 329 12.51 3.75 10.29
C TRP A 329 12.97 2.33 10.53
N LEU A 330 14.28 2.08 10.69
CA LEU A 330 14.80 0.74 10.90
C LEU A 330 14.23 0.13 12.20
N VAL A 331 14.07 0.93 13.26
CA VAL A 331 13.38 0.49 14.47
C VAL A 331 11.94 0.09 14.15
N ALA A 332 11.18 0.95 13.47
CA ALA A 332 9.79 0.66 13.14
C ALA A 332 9.66 -0.56 12.23
N HIS A 333 10.42 -0.61 11.13
CA HIS A 333 10.46 -1.69 10.15
C HIS A 333 10.85 -3.03 10.78
N GLU A 334 11.99 -3.08 11.47
CA GLU A 334 12.50 -4.31 12.07
C GLU A 334 11.64 -4.79 13.23
N PHE A 335 11.13 -3.86 14.03
CA PHE A 335 10.20 -4.24 15.08
C PHE A 335 8.85 -4.71 14.52
N HIS A 336 8.42 -4.22 13.35
CA HIS A 336 7.21 -4.73 12.70
C HIS A 336 7.33 -6.20 12.30
N HIS A 337 8.51 -6.68 11.90
CA HIS A 337 8.78 -8.12 11.73
C HIS A 337 8.56 -8.89 13.04
N GLN A 338 8.99 -8.34 14.19
CA GLN A 338 8.69 -8.94 15.50
C GLN A 338 7.19 -8.88 15.82
N MET A 339 6.52 -7.76 15.53
CA MET A 339 5.09 -7.58 15.78
C MET A 339 4.22 -8.52 14.96
N GLU A 340 4.57 -8.78 13.70
CA GLU A 340 3.90 -9.80 12.91
C GLU A 340 3.97 -11.17 13.61
N SER A 341 5.15 -11.55 14.09
CA SER A 341 5.33 -12.78 14.87
C SER A 341 4.50 -12.75 16.17
N PHE A 342 4.49 -11.64 16.91
CA PHE A 342 3.62 -11.49 18.07
C PHE A 342 2.13 -11.67 17.71
N GLY A 343 1.70 -11.11 16.59
CA GLY A 343 0.38 -11.26 16.01
C GLY A 343 0.05 -12.72 15.72
N ALA A 344 0.93 -13.46 15.06
CA ALA A 344 0.75 -14.88 14.75
C ALA A 344 0.48 -15.75 16.00
N PHE A 345 1.12 -15.44 17.13
CA PHE A 345 0.89 -16.16 18.39
C PHE A 345 -0.27 -15.61 19.22
N SER A 346 -0.70 -14.37 18.99
CA SER A 346 -1.77 -13.69 19.75
C SER A 346 -3.15 -13.74 19.09
N LEU A 347 -3.20 -13.80 17.76
CA LEU A 347 -4.39 -13.58 16.93
C LEU A 347 -4.78 -14.85 16.16
N ALA A 348 -5.92 -14.85 15.45
CA ALA A 348 -6.39 -16.04 14.75
C ALA A 348 -5.72 -16.31 13.38
N ASN A 349 -4.64 -15.57 13.05
CA ASN A 349 -3.84 -15.71 11.83
C ASN A 349 -4.69 -15.70 10.55
N ARG A 350 -5.52 -14.66 10.40
CA ARG A 350 -6.36 -14.40 9.23
C ARG A 350 -5.92 -13.11 8.55
N GLU A 351 -6.22 -12.94 7.26
CA GLU A 351 -5.91 -11.73 6.48
C GLU A 351 -6.41 -10.45 7.18
N ASP A 352 -7.62 -10.50 7.74
CA ASP A 352 -8.31 -9.41 8.39
C ASP A 352 -8.00 -9.30 9.91
N GLU A 353 -7.01 -10.06 10.39
CA GLU A 353 -6.57 -10.09 11.79
C GLU A 353 -5.05 -10.31 11.89
N ARG A 354 -4.30 -9.81 10.91
CA ARG A 354 -2.84 -9.90 10.86
C ARG A 354 -2.24 -8.51 10.99
N ILE A 355 -1.15 -8.45 11.75
CA ILE A 355 -0.21 -7.33 11.69
C ILE A 355 0.64 -7.54 10.44
N VAL A 356 0.50 -6.66 9.45
CA VAL A 356 1.15 -6.79 8.15
C VAL A 356 2.43 -5.95 8.13
N PHE A 357 3.57 -6.62 8.02
CA PHE A 357 4.86 -5.95 7.89
C PHE A 357 5.06 -5.32 6.50
N ASN A 358 6.06 -4.44 6.37
CA ASN A 358 6.34 -3.58 5.21
C ASN A 358 6.88 -4.30 3.95
N HIS A 359 6.47 -5.55 3.70
CA HIS A 359 6.66 -6.21 2.40
C HIS A 359 5.29 -6.64 1.85
N PRO A 360 4.45 -5.66 1.48
CA PRO A 360 3.15 -5.92 0.89
C PRO A 360 3.32 -6.66 -0.44
N ASP A 361 2.41 -7.59 -0.71
CA ASP A 361 2.46 -8.45 -1.89
C ASP A 361 1.01 -8.77 -2.30
N PRO A 362 0.61 -8.55 -3.57
CA PRO A 362 -0.72 -8.92 -4.02
C PRO A 362 -0.92 -10.44 -4.00
N ARG A 363 -2.18 -10.86 -4.00
CA ARG A 363 -2.53 -12.27 -4.13
C ARG A 363 -2.14 -12.77 -5.51
N TYR A 364 -1.31 -13.81 -5.58
CA TYR A 364 -0.92 -14.43 -6.86
C TYR A 364 -0.77 -15.95 -6.78
N ARG A 365 -0.80 -16.58 -7.95
CA ARG A 365 -0.40 -17.98 -8.15
C ARG A 365 0.36 -18.08 -9.49
N ARG A 366 1.67 -18.31 -9.42
CA ARG A 366 2.57 -18.38 -10.57
C ARG A 366 3.23 -19.75 -10.66
N LYS A 367 3.32 -20.30 -11.87
CA LYS A 367 4.17 -21.47 -12.13
C LYS A 367 5.59 -20.99 -12.42
N ASN A 368 6.56 -21.48 -11.65
CA ASN A 368 7.97 -21.22 -11.82
C ASN A 368 8.52 -21.97 -13.04
N PRO A 369 9.70 -21.57 -13.59
CA PRO A 369 10.31 -22.25 -14.74
C PRO A 369 10.58 -23.75 -14.52
N ASP A 370 10.80 -24.18 -13.27
CA ASP A 370 11.00 -25.58 -12.88
C ASP A 370 9.70 -26.38 -12.72
N GLY A 371 8.55 -25.74 -12.95
CA GLY A 371 7.23 -26.34 -12.83
C GLY A 371 6.60 -26.29 -11.44
N SER A 372 7.33 -25.84 -10.41
CA SER A 372 6.78 -25.57 -9.08
C SER A 372 5.80 -24.39 -9.12
N VAL A 373 4.94 -24.26 -8.11
CA VAL A 373 3.95 -23.17 -8.03
C VAL A 373 4.30 -22.28 -6.84
N ALA A 374 4.65 -21.03 -7.12
CA ALA A 374 4.68 -19.97 -6.12
C ALA A 374 3.26 -19.42 -5.94
N MET A 375 2.82 -19.26 -4.70
CA MET A 375 1.49 -18.75 -4.38
C MET A 375 1.54 -17.85 -3.16
N ASN A 376 1.01 -16.65 -3.28
CA ASN A 376 0.61 -15.82 -2.16
C ASN A 376 -0.92 -15.86 -2.06
N ALA A 377 -1.45 -16.46 -1.01
CA ALA A 377 -2.89 -16.58 -0.80
C ALA A 377 -3.55 -15.29 -0.27
N TRP A 378 -2.74 -14.33 0.15
CA TRP A 378 -3.16 -13.10 0.81
C TRP A 378 -2.94 -11.91 -0.14
N ASN A 379 -3.73 -10.86 0.03
CA ASN A 379 -3.53 -9.58 -0.64
C ASN A 379 -3.19 -8.51 0.42
N THR A 380 -1.90 -8.22 0.57
CA THR A 380 -1.42 -7.19 1.50
C THR A 380 -1.08 -5.88 0.81
N ALA A 381 -1.34 -5.77 -0.49
CA ALA A 381 -1.08 -4.59 -1.32
C ALA A 381 -2.23 -3.57 -1.30
N GLY A 382 -2.88 -3.36 -0.15
CA GLY A 382 -4.05 -2.47 0.01
C GLY A 382 -3.82 -1.03 -0.46
N ARG A 383 -4.84 -0.18 -0.31
CA ARG A 383 -4.82 1.23 -0.77
C ARG A 383 -3.95 2.11 0.13
N HIS A 384 -2.64 1.93 0.03
CA HIS A 384 -1.61 2.62 0.81
C HIS A 384 -0.38 2.91 -0.07
N GLY A 385 0.46 3.80 0.42
CA GLY A 385 1.78 4.10 -0.12
C GLY A 385 2.88 3.17 0.40
N GLU A 386 4.10 3.67 0.38
CA GLU A 386 5.32 2.94 0.74
C GLU A 386 5.64 3.06 2.24
N HIS A 387 6.53 2.19 2.71
CA HIS A 387 7.26 2.34 3.96
C HIS A 387 6.38 2.62 5.20
N TRP A 388 6.39 3.86 5.70
CA TRP A 388 5.60 4.28 6.85
C TRP A 388 4.11 4.15 6.57
N ASN A 389 3.65 4.50 5.37
CA ASN A 389 2.22 4.56 5.09
C ASN A 389 1.56 3.17 5.08
N VAL A 390 2.21 2.15 4.51
CA VAL A 390 1.68 0.77 4.51
C VAL A 390 1.52 0.21 5.92
N MET A 391 2.50 0.40 6.80
CA MET A 391 2.41 -0.08 8.18
C MET A 391 1.28 0.66 8.92
N ALA A 392 1.17 1.98 8.74
CA ALA A 392 0.12 2.78 9.37
C ALA A 392 -1.27 2.35 8.89
N TYR A 393 -1.43 2.12 7.59
CA TYR A 393 -2.66 1.62 6.99
C TYR A 393 -3.10 0.32 7.65
N TRP A 394 -2.21 -0.68 7.72
CA TRP A 394 -2.54 -2.00 8.27
C TRP A 394 -2.75 -1.99 9.79
N ASP A 395 -1.93 -1.26 10.54
CA ASP A 395 -2.11 -1.10 11.99
C ASP A 395 -3.50 -0.51 12.33
N ARG A 396 -3.97 0.46 11.52
CA ARG A 396 -5.28 1.10 11.67
C ARG A 396 -6.46 0.21 11.23
N THR A 397 -6.21 -0.92 10.56
CA THR A 397 -7.27 -1.90 10.27
C THR A 397 -7.60 -2.79 11.48
N LEU A 398 -6.70 -2.86 12.47
CA LEU A 398 -6.93 -3.64 13.68
C LEU A 398 -7.83 -2.87 14.64
N SER A 399 -8.91 -3.51 15.07
CA SER A 399 -9.79 -2.98 16.11
C SER A 399 -9.11 -2.95 17.48
N ASP A 400 -9.58 -2.07 18.36
CA ASP A 400 -9.19 -2.04 19.77
C ASP A 400 -9.29 -3.42 20.44
N ALA A 401 -10.32 -4.20 20.11
CA ALA A 401 -10.49 -5.54 20.66
C ALA A 401 -9.37 -6.49 20.22
N GLN A 402 -8.84 -6.35 19.00
CA GLN A 402 -7.69 -7.13 18.51
C GLN A 402 -6.41 -6.70 19.23
N TRP A 403 -6.17 -5.40 19.42
CA TRP A 403 -5.03 -4.92 20.21
C TRP A 403 -5.05 -5.45 21.64
N LEU A 404 -6.21 -5.47 22.29
CA LEU A 404 -6.37 -6.00 23.66
C LEU A 404 -6.23 -7.52 23.77
N ARG A 405 -6.05 -8.26 22.66
CA ARG A 405 -5.75 -9.71 22.65
C ARG A 405 -4.26 -10.03 22.63
N LEU A 406 -3.41 -9.01 22.50
CA LEU A 406 -1.97 -9.25 22.37
C LEU A 406 -1.46 -10.07 23.56
N TYR A 407 -0.82 -11.19 23.25
CA TYR A 407 -0.35 -12.18 24.23
C TYR A 407 0.78 -11.63 25.10
N PHE A 408 1.60 -10.75 24.51
CA PHE A 408 2.81 -10.20 25.11
C PHE A 408 2.58 -8.80 25.72
N GLY A 409 3.47 -8.42 26.63
CA GLY A 409 3.43 -7.13 27.33
C GLY A 409 2.59 -7.14 28.62
N GLU A 410 2.38 -5.95 29.16
CA GLU A 410 1.66 -5.69 30.41
C GLU A 410 0.39 -4.87 30.12
N VAL A 411 -0.70 -5.12 30.86
CA VAL A 411 -1.85 -4.21 30.85
C VAL A 411 -1.61 -3.06 31.82
N ILE A 412 -1.72 -1.83 31.32
CA ILE A 412 -1.77 -0.63 32.14
C ILE A 412 -3.08 0.14 31.88
N THR A 413 -3.45 0.98 32.83
CA THR A 413 -4.59 1.91 32.69
C THR A 413 -4.08 3.34 32.82
N VAL A 414 -4.61 4.23 31.98
CA VAL A 414 -4.30 5.67 31.99
C VAL A 414 -5.60 6.48 32.02
N ARG A 415 -5.54 7.73 32.46
CA ARG A 415 -6.71 8.59 32.53
C ARG A 415 -7.18 8.98 31.11
N ASP A 416 -8.49 8.95 30.92
CA ASP A 416 -9.22 9.29 29.70
C ASP A 416 -10.61 9.79 30.16
N ALA A 417 -10.66 11.04 30.61
CA ALA A 417 -11.75 11.51 31.47
C ALA A 417 -13.08 11.73 30.74
N ASP A 418 -13.05 12.06 29.45
CA ASP A 418 -14.22 12.17 28.58
C ASP A 418 -14.50 10.87 27.79
N GLY A 419 -13.58 9.91 27.83
CA GLY A 419 -13.79 8.56 27.33
C GLY A 419 -13.72 8.48 25.80
N ASP A 420 -12.96 9.39 25.20
CA ASP A 420 -12.81 9.55 23.77
C ASP A 420 -11.71 8.63 23.20
N GLY A 421 -10.89 8.05 24.09
CA GLY A 421 -9.83 7.11 23.76
C GLY A 421 -8.43 7.74 23.67
N PHE A 422 -8.28 9.05 23.89
CA PHE A 422 -7.02 9.78 23.95
C PHE A 422 -6.65 10.02 25.43
N PRO A 423 -5.50 9.53 25.92
CA PRO A 423 -5.10 9.78 27.30
C PRO A 423 -4.84 11.27 27.64
N ASP A 424 -5.31 11.73 28.80
CA ASP A 424 -5.29 13.15 29.23
C ASP A 424 -3.87 13.77 29.36
N ASP A 425 -3.09 13.34 30.37
CA ASP A 425 -1.79 13.90 30.80
C ASP A 425 -1.00 12.81 31.51
N ASP A 426 -0.42 11.89 30.73
CA ASP A 426 0.42 10.82 31.27
C ASP A 426 1.82 10.91 30.65
N PRO A 427 2.81 11.43 31.40
CA PRO A 427 4.15 11.71 30.88
C PRO A 427 4.92 10.44 30.47
N ARG A 428 4.41 9.24 30.80
CA ARG A 428 5.02 7.98 30.38
C ARG A 428 4.73 7.66 28.92
N LEU A 429 3.62 8.15 28.37
CA LEU A 429 3.15 7.80 27.03
C LEU A 429 3.91 8.58 25.94
N PRO A 430 3.99 8.08 24.70
CA PRO A 430 4.63 8.81 23.59
C PRO A 430 3.92 10.11 23.18
N LEU A 431 2.60 10.18 23.39
CA LEU A 431 1.73 11.34 23.15
C LEU A 431 0.50 11.25 24.07
N ASP A 432 0.04 12.40 24.57
CA ASP A 432 -1.21 12.59 25.33
C ASP A 432 -1.87 13.90 24.90
N GLU A 433 -3.10 14.13 25.36
CA GLU A 433 -3.91 15.29 25.00
C GLU A 433 -3.26 16.61 25.40
N LYS A 434 -2.63 16.68 26.57
CA LYS A 434 -1.91 17.89 27.01
C LYS A 434 -0.78 18.26 26.06
N ARG A 435 0.00 17.28 25.58
CA ARG A 435 1.09 17.52 24.62
C ARG A 435 0.57 17.77 23.20
N PHE A 436 -0.60 17.22 22.85
CA PHE A 436 -1.27 17.48 21.58
C PHE A 436 -1.97 18.85 21.56
N GLY A 437 -2.43 19.33 22.71
CA GLY A 437 -3.12 20.60 22.89
C GLY A 437 -4.65 20.51 22.87
N SER A 438 -5.23 19.30 22.92
CA SER A 438 -6.67 19.09 23.07
C SER A 438 -7.13 19.30 24.52
N ASN A 439 -8.44 19.27 24.74
CA ASN A 439 -9.05 19.49 26.06
C ASN A 439 -9.51 18.15 26.64
N PRO A 440 -8.89 17.67 27.74
CA PRO A 440 -9.14 16.34 28.31
C PRO A 440 -10.47 16.16 29.05
N ARG A 441 -11.42 17.04 28.77
CA ARG A 441 -12.78 16.99 29.31
C ARG A 441 -13.82 17.13 28.21
N ARG A 442 -13.39 17.09 26.95
CA ARG A 442 -14.20 17.27 25.76
C ARG A 442 -13.70 16.31 24.69
N ALA A 443 -14.46 15.24 24.47
CA ALA A 443 -14.19 14.26 23.43
C ALA A 443 -14.04 14.82 22.00
N THR A 444 -14.48 16.07 21.79
CA THR A 444 -14.25 16.86 20.57
C THR A 444 -13.82 18.28 20.97
N THR A 445 -12.54 18.60 20.84
CA THR A 445 -12.02 19.93 21.20
C THR A 445 -12.54 21.02 20.25
N ASP A 446 -12.54 20.74 18.95
CA ASP A 446 -13.08 21.63 17.90
C ASP A 446 -14.62 21.59 17.81
N GLY A 447 -15.26 20.63 18.48
CA GLY A 447 -16.72 20.43 18.46
C GLY A 447 -17.25 19.60 17.28
N GLN A 448 -16.39 19.06 16.41
CA GLN A 448 -16.79 18.29 15.23
C GLN A 448 -16.16 16.89 15.18
N MET A 449 -14.84 16.80 15.24
CA MET A 449 -14.12 15.53 15.16
C MET A 449 -13.55 15.15 16.53
N ASN A 450 -13.54 13.84 16.80
CA ASN A 450 -12.96 13.29 18.01
C ASN A 450 -11.44 13.55 18.11
N ASP A 451 -10.91 13.81 19.30
CA ASP A 451 -9.52 14.24 19.46
C ASP A 451 -8.52 13.12 19.14
N LEU A 452 -8.84 11.85 19.46
CA LEU A 452 -8.06 10.70 19.00
C LEU A 452 -8.05 10.61 17.46
N HIS A 453 -9.20 10.78 16.80
CA HIS A 453 -9.27 10.81 15.34
C HIS A 453 -8.47 11.98 14.73
N LYS A 454 -8.48 13.17 15.37
CA LYS A 454 -7.65 14.31 14.96
C LYS A 454 -6.17 13.96 15.00
N ALA A 455 -5.70 13.35 16.09
CA ALA A 455 -4.30 12.94 16.20
C ALA A 455 -3.92 11.93 15.11
N MET A 456 -4.85 11.07 14.71
CA MET A 456 -4.64 10.06 13.67
C MET A 456 -4.72 10.60 12.22
N LEU A 457 -5.03 11.88 12.01
CA LEU A 457 -4.96 12.49 10.67
C LEU A 457 -3.54 12.40 10.09
N SER A 458 -2.50 12.51 10.93
CA SER A 458 -1.10 12.28 10.52
C SER A 458 -0.68 10.85 10.82
N THR A 459 0.27 10.33 10.06
CA THR A 459 0.94 9.04 10.36
C THR A 459 1.94 9.17 11.52
N TRP A 460 2.35 10.41 11.82
CA TRP A 460 3.47 10.72 12.70
C TRP A 460 4.80 10.07 12.26
N ALA A 461 4.98 9.86 10.95
CA ALA A 461 6.30 9.66 10.37
C ALA A 461 7.02 11.02 10.30
N PRO A 462 8.32 11.14 10.62
CA PRO A 462 8.97 12.45 10.73
C PRO A 462 9.37 13.07 9.38
N ALA A 463 9.73 12.21 8.43
CA ALA A 463 10.40 12.54 7.18
C ALA A 463 10.51 11.26 6.30
N PRO A 464 10.83 11.39 4.99
CA PRO A 464 11.16 10.24 4.17
C PRO A 464 12.51 9.63 4.58
N LEU A 465 12.78 8.41 4.14
CA LEU A 465 13.91 7.59 4.59
C LEU A 465 15.26 8.24 4.32
N GLN A 466 16.02 8.52 5.36
CA GLN A 466 17.31 9.21 5.26
C GLN A 466 18.22 8.94 6.46
N PHE A 467 19.51 9.26 6.34
CA PHE A 467 20.44 9.05 7.44
C PHE A 467 20.09 9.90 8.67
N THR A 468 20.04 9.27 9.85
CA THR A 468 19.55 9.89 11.10
C THR A 468 20.20 11.24 11.44
N PHE A 469 21.51 11.40 11.24
CA PHE A 469 22.21 12.61 11.66
C PHE A 469 22.13 13.77 10.66
N VAL A 470 21.57 13.55 9.46
CA VAL A 470 21.27 14.62 8.47
C VAL A 470 19.78 14.89 8.34
N LYS A 471 18.95 14.13 9.07
CA LYS A 471 17.51 14.32 9.09
C LYS A 471 17.20 15.73 9.60
N PRO A 472 16.41 16.54 8.86
CA PRO A 472 16.03 17.87 9.32
C PRO A 472 15.04 17.75 10.49
N ARG A 473 14.59 18.90 11.00
CA ARG A 473 13.52 18.95 12.00
C ARG A 473 12.24 18.29 11.46
N TRP A 474 11.35 17.90 12.37
CA TRP A 474 10.06 17.29 12.06
C TRP A 474 9.34 18.03 10.93
N GLN A 475 8.97 17.29 9.87
CA GLN A 475 8.45 17.88 8.64
C GLN A 475 6.95 17.67 8.46
N SER A 476 6.44 16.56 8.97
CA SER A 476 5.05 16.17 8.83
C SER A 476 4.10 17.14 9.52
N ARG A 477 2.90 17.28 8.96
CA ARG A 477 1.89 18.21 9.47
C ARG A 477 1.43 17.71 10.83
N THR A 478 1.54 18.54 11.86
CA THR A 478 0.97 18.23 13.17
C THR A 478 -0.48 18.71 13.17
N PRO A 479 -1.48 17.82 13.29
CA PRO A 479 -2.88 18.23 13.33
C PRO A 479 -3.14 19.16 14.53
N ASP A 480 -3.99 20.17 14.35
CA ASP A 480 -4.43 21.09 15.41
C ASP A 480 -5.81 20.65 15.94
N PRO A 481 -5.92 20.21 17.21
CA PRO A 481 -7.19 19.74 17.77
C PRO A 481 -8.29 20.81 17.83
N ARG A 482 -7.96 22.10 17.64
CA ARG A 482 -8.91 23.22 17.74
C ARG A 482 -9.44 23.67 16.38
N LYS A 483 -8.86 23.20 15.27
CA LYS A 483 -9.31 23.52 13.92
C LYS A 483 -10.31 22.49 13.44
N THR A 484 -11.43 22.95 12.87
CA THR A 484 -12.43 22.09 12.23
C THR A 484 -12.08 21.72 10.79
N ASP A 485 -11.15 22.47 10.20
CA ASP A 485 -10.62 22.34 8.84
C ASP A 485 -9.11 22.63 8.97
N GLN A 486 -8.30 21.58 8.90
CA GLN A 486 -6.86 21.61 9.16
C GLN A 486 -6.10 22.40 8.09
N ASP A 487 -6.44 22.18 6.83
CA ASP A 487 -5.69 22.64 5.67
C ASP A 487 -6.31 23.89 4.99
N GLY A 488 -7.56 24.21 5.33
CA GLY A 488 -8.26 25.42 4.94
C GLY A 488 -8.90 25.35 3.55
N ASP A 489 -9.12 24.15 3.01
CA ASP A 489 -9.71 23.97 1.68
C ASP A 489 -11.25 24.23 1.65
N GLY A 490 -11.86 24.40 2.83
CA GLY A 490 -13.28 24.67 3.02
C GLY A 490 -14.14 23.43 3.31
N LEU A 491 -13.55 22.24 3.34
CA LEU A 491 -14.19 21.01 3.81
C LEU A 491 -13.81 20.74 5.27
N PRO A 492 -14.78 20.47 6.16
CA PRO A 492 -14.44 20.06 7.52
C PRO A 492 -13.75 18.68 7.54
N ASP A 493 -12.76 18.51 8.44
CA ASP A 493 -11.96 17.28 8.58
C ASP A 493 -12.83 16.01 8.67
N ALA A 494 -14.03 16.11 9.24
CA ALA A 494 -14.94 14.97 9.44
C ALA A 494 -15.52 14.39 8.13
N ILE A 495 -15.39 15.11 7.01
CA ILE A 495 -15.86 14.68 5.69
C ILE A 495 -14.80 14.85 4.59
N ASP A 496 -13.72 15.55 4.89
CA ASP A 496 -12.60 15.73 3.98
C ASP A 496 -11.80 14.42 3.86
N PRO A 497 -11.63 13.85 2.64
CA PRO A 497 -10.78 12.68 2.42
C PRO A 497 -9.29 12.92 2.67
N TYR A 498 -8.80 14.17 2.60
CA TYR A 498 -7.39 14.50 2.80
C TYR A 498 -7.18 15.74 3.70
N PRO A 499 -7.55 15.69 5.00
CA PRO A 499 -7.52 16.86 5.88
C PRO A 499 -6.15 17.53 6.07
N LEU A 500 -5.05 16.94 5.61
CA LEU A 500 -3.70 17.53 5.72
C LEU A 500 -3.18 18.04 4.37
N TYR A 501 -4.02 18.11 3.35
CA TYR A 501 -3.66 18.36 1.95
C TYR A 501 -4.45 19.56 1.38
N PRO A 502 -3.87 20.78 1.41
CA PRO A 502 -4.57 22.04 1.14
C PRO A 502 -4.94 22.29 -0.33
N TRP A 503 -4.68 21.34 -1.24
CA TRP A 503 -4.97 21.51 -2.66
C TRP A 503 -6.20 20.72 -3.06
N GLN A 504 -6.89 21.19 -4.09
CA GLN A 504 -7.96 20.42 -4.67
C GLN A 504 -7.37 19.12 -5.25
N PRO A 505 -7.85 17.93 -4.84
CA PRO A 505 -7.30 16.65 -5.26
C PRO A 505 -7.80 16.31 -6.67
N PHE A 506 -7.45 17.13 -7.65
CA PHE A 506 -7.88 17.02 -9.03
C PHE A 506 -6.69 16.99 -9.99
N VAL A 507 -6.82 16.17 -11.03
CA VAL A 507 -5.98 16.28 -12.23
C VAL A 507 -6.80 17.06 -13.26
N TRP A 508 -6.34 18.26 -13.60
CA TRP A 508 -7.09 19.18 -14.46
C TRP A 508 -7.10 18.75 -15.92
N TYR A 509 -8.20 18.99 -16.63
CA TYR A 509 -8.22 18.74 -18.08
C TYR A 509 -7.48 19.85 -18.82
N ALA A 510 -6.30 19.54 -19.35
CA ALA A 510 -5.50 20.43 -20.18
C ALA A 510 -4.44 19.63 -20.93
N ARG A 511 -4.00 20.16 -22.07
CA ARG A 511 -2.83 19.65 -22.79
C ARG A 511 -1.60 20.45 -22.39
N ALA A 512 -0.51 19.75 -22.15
CA ALA A 512 0.82 20.34 -21.97
C ALA A 512 1.79 19.82 -23.04
N THR A 513 2.77 20.64 -23.38
CA THR A 513 3.89 20.37 -24.25
C THR A 513 5.11 20.07 -23.38
N VAL A 514 5.82 18.98 -23.66
CA VAL A 514 7.03 18.60 -22.91
C VAL A 514 8.25 19.25 -23.58
N ASP A 515 8.56 20.50 -23.22
CA ASP A 515 9.63 21.30 -23.85
C ASP A 515 10.59 22.01 -22.87
N GLY A 516 10.28 21.97 -21.58
CA GLY A 516 11.02 22.56 -20.48
C GLY A 516 10.63 24.01 -20.19
N ASP A 517 9.51 24.53 -20.71
CA ASP A 517 8.97 25.86 -20.42
C ASP A 517 7.62 25.80 -19.67
N PRO A 518 7.58 26.21 -18.39
CA PRO A 518 6.37 26.09 -17.57
C PRO A 518 5.31 27.17 -17.88
N SER A 519 5.50 28.03 -18.89
CA SER A 519 4.62 29.19 -19.14
C SER A 519 3.15 28.82 -19.41
N GLU A 520 2.90 27.69 -20.08
CA GLU A 520 1.54 27.18 -20.32
C GLU A 520 0.85 26.60 -19.07
N TRP A 521 1.62 26.32 -18.01
CA TRP A 521 1.12 25.77 -16.75
C TRP A 521 0.60 26.85 -15.78
N ASP A 522 0.69 28.13 -16.12
CA ASP A 522 0.21 29.24 -15.28
C ASP A 522 -1.30 29.14 -14.97
N ALA A 523 -2.07 28.55 -15.88
CA ALA A 523 -3.50 28.32 -15.71
C ALA A 523 -3.83 27.06 -14.87
N ILE A 524 -2.85 26.22 -14.58
CA ILE A 524 -3.03 24.97 -13.82
C ILE A 524 -2.69 25.22 -12.35
N PRO A 525 -3.66 25.02 -11.42
CA PRO A 525 -3.39 25.12 -9.99
C PRO A 525 -2.33 24.13 -9.52
N PRO A 526 -1.53 24.47 -8.48
CA PRO A 526 -0.66 23.50 -7.83
C PRO A 526 -1.41 22.29 -7.31
N ALA A 527 -0.75 21.13 -7.40
CA ALA A 527 -1.12 19.87 -6.75
C ALA A 527 -0.17 19.54 -5.58
N GLY A 528 0.74 20.45 -5.24
CA GLY A 528 1.70 20.21 -4.16
C GLY A 528 2.74 21.31 -4.12
N GLU A 529 3.09 21.75 -2.92
CA GLU A 529 4.16 22.69 -2.71
C GLU A 529 4.98 22.32 -1.47
N LEU A 530 6.30 22.47 -1.60
CA LEU A 530 7.27 22.31 -0.52
C LEU A 530 8.14 23.57 -0.48
N ASN A 531 8.33 24.11 0.72
CA ASN A 531 9.24 25.22 0.96
C ASN A 531 9.99 24.96 2.28
N ALA A 532 11.21 24.43 2.18
CA ALA A 532 12.01 24.01 3.32
C ALA A 532 13.51 24.16 3.03
N ASP A 533 14.26 24.67 4.01
CA ASP A 533 15.73 24.78 3.97
C ASP A 533 16.28 25.35 2.66
N ASP A 534 15.77 26.52 2.24
CA ASP A 534 16.10 27.24 1.01
C ASP A 534 15.85 26.48 -0.30
N THR A 535 15.09 25.38 -0.22
CA THR A 535 14.63 24.61 -1.37
C THR A 535 13.12 24.76 -1.51
N ARG A 536 12.67 25.11 -2.72
CA ARG A 536 11.26 25.19 -3.09
C ARG A 536 10.95 24.18 -4.17
N LEU A 537 9.82 23.50 -4.06
CA LEU A 537 9.25 22.65 -5.09
C LEU A 537 7.78 23.01 -5.27
N THR A 538 7.37 23.24 -6.51
CA THR A 538 5.96 23.32 -6.91
C THR A 538 5.66 22.19 -7.88
N VAL A 539 4.55 21.49 -7.64
CA VAL A 539 4.06 20.38 -8.45
C VAL A 539 2.75 20.80 -9.09
N LYS A 540 2.59 20.57 -10.39
CA LYS A 540 1.34 20.72 -11.11
C LYS A 540 1.09 19.49 -11.95
N HIS A 541 -0.18 19.16 -12.17
CA HIS A 541 -0.54 18.07 -13.08
C HIS A 541 -1.83 18.36 -13.84
N CYS A 542 -1.89 17.81 -15.04
CA CYS A 542 -3.07 17.84 -15.89
C CYS A 542 -3.14 16.57 -16.72
N HIS A 543 -4.24 16.39 -17.43
CA HIS A 543 -4.40 15.29 -18.37
C HIS A 543 -5.25 15.75 -19.54
N ASP A 544 -5.09 15.06 -20.66
CA ASP A 544 -6.06 15.08 -21.74
C ASP A 544 -6.36 13.65 -22.19
N GLY A 545 -6.97 13.49 -23.36
CA GLY A 545 -7.23 12.16 -23.90
C GLY A 545 -5.96 11.37 -24.26
N ASP A 546 -4.79 12.02 -24.33
CA ASP A 546 -3.59 11.51 -24.97
C ASP A 546 -2.54 11.13 -23.93
N ALA A 547 -2.42 11.91 -22.86
CA ALA A 547 -1.46 11.67 -21.80
C ALA A 547 -1.87 12.31 -20.48
N TYR A 548 -1.21 11.83 -19.42
CA TYR A 548 -1.10 12.51 -18.15
C TYR A 548 0.18 13.33 -18.19
N TYR A 549 0.13 14.57 -17.72
CA TYR A 549 1.25 15.48 -17.68
C TYR A 549 1.53 15.91 -16.24
N ALA A 550 2.81 16.02 -15.88
CA ALA A 550 3.24 16.64 -14.64
C ALA A 550 4.39 17.61 -14.85
N LEU A 551 4.37 18.70 -14.07
CA LEU A 551 5.40 19.72 -13.99
C LEU A 551 5.96 19.78 -12.57
N PHE A 552 7.29 19.87 -12.48
CA PHE A 552 8.03 20.13 -11.25
C PHE A 552 8.92 21.34 -11.45
N GLU A 553 8.71 22.38 -10.64
CA GLU A 553 9.61 23.54 -10.57
C GLU A 553 10.37 23.49 -9.25
N ILE A 554 11.68 23.21 -9.33
CA ILE A 554 12.54 23.06 -8.14
C ILE A 554 13.55 24.20 -8.11
N THR A 555 13.46 25.08 -7.11
CA THR A 555 14.43 26.15 -6.87
C THR A 555 15.32 25.81 -5.68
N GLY A 556 16.64 25.99 -5.81
CA GLY A 556 17.60 25.77 -4.73
C GLY A 556 18.42 24.50 -4.90
N GLU A 557 18.97 23.98 -3.79
CA GLU A 557 19.79 22.76 -3.83
C GLU A 557 18.95 21.50 -3.70
N TRP A 558 19.13 20.58 -4.65
CA TRP A 558 18.50 19.27 -4.65
C TRP A 558 19.36 18.27 -5.45
N GLU A 559 19.25 16.99 -5.11
CA GLU A 559 19.96 15.87 -5.74
C GLU A 559 19.00 14.85 -6.36
N ARG A 560 17.89 14.54 -5.69
CA ARG A 560 16.94 13.52 -6.14
C ARG A 560 15.50 13.93 -5.87
N LEU A 561 14.62 13.70 -6.84
CA LEU A 561 13.16 13.74 -6.70
C LEU A 561 12.65 12.32 -6.90
N HIS A 562 11.92 11.78 -5.94
CA HIS A 562 11.32 10.45 -5.96
C HIS A 562 9.79 10.60 -5.95
N MET A 563 9.10 9.88 -6.82
CA MET A 563 7.65 9.96 -6.96
C MET A 563 7.06 8.57 -7.17
N SER A 564 5.87 8.37 -6.60
CA SER A 564 5.10 7.14 -6.80
C SER A 564 3.71 7.51 -7.31
N PHE A 565 3.34 6.92 -8.45
CA PHE A 565 2.07 7.15 -9.12
C PHE A 565 1.25 5.88 -9.20
N ASP A 566 0.00 5.91 -8.74
CA ASP A 566 -0.95 4.79 -8.78
C ASP A 566 -2.22 5.19 -9.54
N ILE A 567 -2.27 4.91 -10.84
CA ILE A 567 -3.43 5.27 -11.69
C ILE A 567 -4.64 4.34 -11.52
N GLU A 568 -4.52 3.26 -10.74
CA GLU A 568 -5.64 2.36 -10.47
C GLU A 568 -6.39 2.70 -9.20
N GLY A 569 -5.83 3.53 -8.33
CA GLY A 569 -6.48 3.89 -7.07
C GLY A 569 -6.41 2.77 -6.02
N LYS A 570 -5.47 1.83 -6.16
CA LYS A 570 -5.46 0.55 -5.43
C LYS A 570 -4.31 0.38 -4.44
N GLY A 571 -3.37 1.32 -4.41
CA GLY A 571 -2.14 1.29 -3.64
C GLY A 571 -0.91 1.00 -4.50
N VAL A 572 0.26 1.46 -4.04
CA VAL A 572 1.52 1.44 -4.82
C VAL A 572 2.15 0.04 -4.97
N TYR A 573 1.59 -0.98 -4.34
CA TYR A 573 2.05 -2.37 -4.47
C TYR A 573 1.04 -3.28 -5.18
N SER A 574 -0.07 -2.72 -5.67
CA SER A 574 -1.23 -3.51 -6.08
C SER A 574 -1.12 -4.10 -7.49
N THR A 575 -0.40 -3.45 -8.42
CA THR A 575 -0.43 -3.77 -9.85
C THR A 575 0.84 -3.31 -10.61
N ASP A 576 0.96 -3.77 -11.85
CA ASP A 576 1.99 -3.33 -12.81
C ASP A 576 1.76 -1.89 -13.35
N SER A 577 0.62 -1.27 -13.02
CA SER A 577 0.28 0.09 -13.44
C SER A 577 0.81 1.17 -12.50
N VAL A 578 1.57 0.80 -11.46
CA VAL A 578 2.25 1.75 -10.57
C VAL A 578 3.59 2.18 -11.19
N LEU A 579 3.85 3.49 -11.20
CA LEU A 579 5.11 4.06 -11.66
C LEU A 579 5.89 4.65 -10.48
N PHE A 580 7.09 4.12 -10.24
CA PHE A 580 8.10 4.76 -9.39
C PHE A 580 9.06 5.54 -10.28
N VAL A 581 9.14 6.85 -10.11
CA VAL A 581 9.98 7.73 -10.92
C VAL A 581 11.03 8.39 -10.03
N ASP A 582 12.30 8.21 -10.37
CA ASP A 582 13.44 8.88 -9.72
C ASP A 582 14.12 9.82 -10.72
N ILE A 583 14.16 11.11 -10.39
CA ILE A 583 14.87 12.12 -11.16
C ILE A 583 16.10 12.57 -10.37
N ARG A 584 17.27 12.58 -10.99
CA ARG A 584 18.53 12.94 -10.34
C ARG A 584 19.16 14.17 -10.98
N ASN A 585 19.62 15.10 -10.15
CA ASN A 585 20.28 16.35 -10.54
C ASN A 585 21.80 16.22 -10.47
N GLY A 586 22.41 15.75 -11.56
CA GLY A 586 23.87 15.65 -11.70
C GLY A 586 24.45 16.78 -12.57
N SER A 587 25.56 16.51 -13.27
CA SER A 587 26.02 17.38 -14.36
C SER A 587 24.93 17.61 -15.40
N GLU A 588 24.16 16.55 -15.68
CA GLU A 588 22.90 16.56 -16.40
C GLU A 588 21.79 16.01 -15.50
N VAL A 589 20.55 16.41 -15.79
CA VAL A 589 19.37 15.82 -15.14
C VAL A 589 19.10 14.48 -15.81
N SER A 590 18.81 13.45 -15.02
CA SER A 590 18.48 12.10 -15.51
C SER A 590 17.21 11.59 -14.86
N LEU A 591 16.45 10.75 -15.57
CA LEU A 591 15.21 10.16 -15.10
C LEU A 591 15.29 8.63 -15.17
N ARG A 592 14.78 7.97 -14.14
CA ARG A 592 14.61 6.52 -14.06
C ARG A 592 13.18 6.15 -13.70
N VAL A 593 12.71 5.04 -14.25
CA VAL A 593 11.42 4.44 -13.91
C VAL A 593 11.67 3.04 -13.36
N GLN A 594 11.18 2.76 -12.15
CA GLN A 594 11.36 1.48 -11.44
C GLN A 594 12.85 1.05 -11.37
N GLY A 595 13.73 2.02 -11.12
CA GLY A 595 15.18 1.81 -11.03
C GLY A 595 15.92 1.59 -12.36
N ARG A 596 15.21 1.62 -13.50
CA ARG A 596 15.75 1.45 -14.85
C ARG A 596 15.75 2.78 -15.61
N ASP A 597 16.47 2.84 -16.73
CA ASP A 597 16.43 4.01 -17.61
C ASP A 597 15.00 4.28 -18.10
N ALA A 598 14.71 5.56 -18.35
CA ALA A 598 13.40 6.00 -18.81
C ALA A 598 12.98 5.22 -20.07
N PRO A 599 11.78 4.61 -20.09
CA PRO A 599 11.30 3.88 -21.26
C PRO A 599 10.99 4.85 -22.41
N ALA A 600 11.10 4.36 -23.65
CA ALA A 600 10.92 5.19 -24.84
C ALA A 600 9.54 5.85 -24.97
N TRP A 601 8.51 5.24 -24.36
CA TRP A 601 7.16 5.80 -24.34
C TRP A 601 6.99 6.98 -23.36
N LEU A 602 7.89 7.16 -22.38
CA LEU A 602 7.82 8.26 -21.43
C LEU A 602 8.50 9.49 -22.03
N GLN A 603 7.73 10.53 -22.33
CA GLN A 603 8.30 11.80 -22.77
C GLN A 603 8.65 12.63 -21.54
N TRP A 604 9.85 13.21 -21.51
CA TRP A 604 10.24 14.11 -20.43
C TRP A 604 11.30 15.11 -20.89
N LYS A 605 11.34 16.26 -20.23
CA LYS A 605 12.33 17.31 -20.48
C LYS A 605 12.70 17.99 -19.17
N ALA A 606 13.96 18.42 -19.07
CA ALA A 606 14.42 19.27 -17.98
C ALA A 606 15.15 20.50 -18.55
N SER A 607 14.92 21.65 -17.94
CA SER A 607 15.62 22.90 -18.25
C SER A 607 16.12 23.56 -16.96
N ARG A 608 17.26 24.25 -17.04
CA ARG A 608 17.84 25.00 -15.91
C ARG A 608 17.78 26.49 -16.21
N ARG A 609 17.27 27.26 -15.25
CA ARG A 609 17.18 28.72 -15.30
C ARG A 609 18.31 29.38 -14.52
N ARG A 610 18.53 30.67 -14.76
CA ARG A 610 19.63 31.45 -14.14
C ARG A 610 19.45 31.67 -12.64
N ASP A 611 18.21 31.63 -12.16
CA ASP A 611 17.80 31.78 -10.76
C ASP A 611 17.96 30.49 -9.94
N ARG A 612 18.64 29.47 -10.49
CA ARG A 612 18.80 28.13 -9.91
C ARG A 612 17.50 27.31 -9.86
N THR A 613 16.50 27.66 -10.66
CA THR A 613 15.32 26.83 -10.87
C THR A 613 15.61 25.76 -11.91
N THR A 614 15.28 24.50 -11.60
CA THR A 614 15.15 23.43 -12.59
C THR A 614 13.67 23.20 -12.86
N VAL A 615 13.27 23.29 -14.12
CA VAL A 615 11.93 22.94 -14.60
C VAL A 615 12.00 21.54 -15.17
N ILE A 616 11.07 20.67 -14.79
CA ILE A 616 10.97 19.30 -15.27
C ILE A 616 9.53 19.04 -15.69
N GLU A 617 9.35 18.56 -16.92
CA GLU A 617 8.06 18.15 -17.45
C GLU A 617 8.11 16.68 -17.83
N LEU A 618 7.01 15.98 -17.61
CA LEU A 618 6.81 14.61 -18.06
C LEU A 618 5.42 14.42 -18.66
N ALA A 619 5.33 13.52 -19.63
CA ALA A 619 4.07 13.04 -20.18
C ALA A 619 4.05 11.51 -20.23
N VAL A 620 3.10 10.91 -19.52
CA VAL A 620 2.82 9.47 -19.54
C VAL A 620 1.67 9.23 -20.53
N PRO A 621 1.90 8.55 -21.67
CA PRO A 621 0.85 8.30 -22.64
C PRO A 621 -0.30 7.48 -22.07
N ASN A 622 -1.51 7.78 -22.54
CA ASN A 622 -2.71 6.99 -22.31
C ASN A 622 -2.80 5.85 -23.35
N GLY A 623 -2.44 4.63 -22.95
CA GLY A 623 -2.40 3.43 -23.78
C GLY A 623 -1.09 3.25 -24.57
N GLY A 624 -1.12 2.35 -25.56
CA GLY A 624 0.06 1.99 -26.34
C GLY A 624 1.02 1.09 -25.55
N GLU A 625 2.31 1.45 -25.50
CA GLU A 625 3.32 0.74 -24.69
C GLU A 625 3.34 1.20 -23.22
N SER A 626 2.65 2.29 -22.90
CA SER A 626 2.47 2.74 -21.52
C SER A 626 1.63 1.73 -20.74
N PRO A 627 1.97 1.43 -19.47
CA PRO A 627 1.13 0.57 -18.63
C PRO A 627 -0.17 1.26 -18.19
N TRP A 628 -0.34 2.55 -18.51
CA TRP A 628 -1.50 3.33 -18.13
C TRP A 628 -2.54 3.36 -19.23
N PHE A 629 -3.80 3.15 -18.86
CA PHE A 629 -4.94 3.30 -19.75
C PHE A 629 -6.17 3.80 -18.97
N TRP A 630 -6.77 4.88 -19.44
CA TRP A 630 -8.02 5.42 -18.91
C TRP A 630 -8.88 6.01 -20.03
N MET A 631 -10.16 6.18 -19.74
CA MET A 631 -11.11 6.77 -20.69
C MET A 631 -12.00 7.76 -19.94
N GLY A 632 -11.95 9.01 -20.38
CA GLY A 632 -12.58 10.11 -19.67
C GLY A 632 -12.00 10.30 -18.26
N GLY A 633 -12.63 11.20 -17.51
CA GLY A 633 -12.28 11.53 -16.14
C GLY A 633 -13.07 10.68 -15.14
N GLY A 634 -12.99 11.07 -13.87
CA GLY A 634 -13.47 10.30 -12.72
C GLY A 634 -12.48 9.24 -12.26
N ARG A 635 -11.42 8.96 -13.05
CA ARG A 635 -10.31 8.09 -12.65
C ARG A 635 -9.52 8.74 -11.52
N GLU A 636 -9.17 7.96 -10.51
CA GLU A 636 -8.28 8.40 -9.44
C GLU A 636 -6.82 8.07 -9.78
N LEU A 637 -5.93 9.02 -9.50
CA LEU A 637 -4.49 8.89 -9.57
C LEU A 637 -3.91 9.15 -8.18
N GLY A 638 -3.33 8.14 -7.56
CA GLY A 638 -2.54 8.30 -6.34
C GLY A 638 -1.19 8.92 -6.64
N VAL A 639 -0.77 9.88 -5.82
CA VAL A 639 0.52 10.58 -5.95
C VAL A 639 1.21 10.66 -4.59
N SER A 640 2.50 10.32 -4.53
CA SER A 640 3.41 10.67 -3.42
C SER A 640 4.72 11.22 -3.98
N ILE A 641 5.33 12.19 -3.28
CA ILE A 641 6.47 12.97 -3.79
C ILE A 641 7.45 13.32 -2.67
N ASP A 642 8.70 12.93 -2.86
CA ASP A 642 9.82 13.21 -1.95
C ASP A 642 11.01 13.84 -2.67
N LEU A 643 11.63 14.84 -2.06
CA LEU A 643 12.79 15.58 -2.55
C LEU A 643 13.99 15.40 -1.60
N TYR A 644 15.16 15.12 -2.14
CA TYR A 644 16.40 14.90 -1.38
C TYR A 644 17.47 15.89 -1.82
N LYS A 645 18.22 16.42 -0.84
CA LYS A 645 19.36 17.33 -1.04
C LYS A 645 20.68 16.53 -1.10
N PRO A 646 21.75 17.12 -1.67
CA PRO A 646 23.09 16.49 -1.72
C PRO A 646 23.67 16.12 -0.34
N SER A 647 23.16 16.74 0.73
CA SER A 647 23.50 16.42 2.11
C SER A 647 22.93 15.07 2.58
N GLY A 648 22.00 14.48 1.83
CA GLY A 648 21.20 13.33 2.21
C GLY A 648 19.91 13.69 2.93
N ALA A 649 19.66 14.98 3.24
CA ALA A 649 18.40 15.42 3.84
C ALA A 649 17.24 15.24 2.85
N GLY A 650 16.21 14.49 3.24
CA GLY A 650 15.01 14.22 2.45
C GLY A 650 13.78 14.93 3.00
N TYR A 651 12.87 15.34 2.12
CA TYR A 651 11.65 16.08 2.40
C TYR A 651 10.48 15.51 1.63
N SER A 652 9.29 15.48 2.24
CA SER A 652 8.06 15.07 1.57
C SER A 652 7.20 16.29 1.31
N VAL A 653 6.49 16.33 0.18
CA VAL A 653 5.56 17.45 -0.11
C VAL A 653 4.44 17.51 0.96
N TYR A 654 4.04 16.36 1.49
CA TYR A 654 3.09 16.23 2.62
C TYR A 654 3.58 15.19 3.63
N GLU A 655 2.74 14.20 3.95
CA GLU A 655 3.11 13.09 4.81
C GLU A 655 4.05 12.13 4.05
N PRO A 656 5.15 11.67 4.68
CA PRO A 656 6.11 10.77 4.04
C PRO A 656 5.48 9.50 3.48
N TYR A 657 5.66 9.29 2.17
CA TYR A 657 5.12 8.18 1.40
C TYR A 657 3.59 8.05 1.39
N ASP A 658 2.86 9.01 1.97
CA ASP A 658 1.41 8.99 1.93
C ASP A 658 0.93 9.34 0.52
N VAL A 659 -0.09 8.61 0.06
CA VAL A 659 -0.60 8.71 -1.30
C VAL A 659 -1.91 9.46 -1.24
N PHE A 660 -1.92 10.69 -1.74
CA PHE A 660 -3.16 11.43 -1.95
C PHE A 660 -3.71 11.10 -3.33
N TYR A 661 -4.99 10.74 -3.42
CA TYR A 661 -5.62 10.39 -4.69
C TYR A 661 -6.34 11.57 -5.29
N CYS A 662 -5.88 11.95 -6.49
CA CYS A 662 -6.45 13.02 -7.29
C CYS A 662 -7.43 12.47 -8.33
N VAL A 663 -8.59 13.09 -8.49
CA VAL A 663 -9.60 12.71 -9.49
C VAL A 663 -9.34 13.45 -10.79
N MET A 664 -9.20 12.72 -11.90
CA MET A 664 -9.15 13.27 -13.25
C MET A 664 -10.46 13.98 -13.60
N LYS A 665 -10.40 15.26 -13.95
CA LYS A 665 -11.58 16.04 -14.33
C LYS A 665 -11.89 15.89 -15.81
N GLU A 666 -13.17 15.81 -16.14
CA GLU A 666 -13.64 16.05 -17.50
C GLU A 666 -14.03 17.53 -17.67
N PRO A 667 -13.89 18.09 -18.88
CA PRO A 667 -14.54 19.33 -19.24
C PRO A 667 -16.07 19.15 -19.18
N ILE A 668 -16.79 20.22 -18.85
CA ILE A 668 -18.25 20.21 -18.81
C ILE A 668 -18.79 20.32 -20.24
N GLY A 669 -19.41 19.25 -20.75
CA GLY A 669 -20.04 19.20 -22.09
C GLY A 669 -19.54 18.03 -22.95
N ALA A 670 -20.11 17.85 -24.15
CA ALA A 670 -19.58 16.91 -25.13
C ALA A 670 -18.33 17.50 -25.78
N LEU A 671 -17.21 16.77 -25.75
CA LEU A 671 -16.03 17.14 -26.51
C LEU A 671 -16.34 17.07 -28.02
N PRO A 672 -15.91 18.06 -28.83
CA PRO A 672 -16.00 17.93 -30.27
C PRO A 672 -15.19 16.73 -30.73
N LEU A 673 -15.65 16.02 -31.76
CA LEU A 673 -14.87 14.96 -32.37
C LEU A 673 -13.55 15.55 -32.90
N PRO A 674 -12.40 14.88 -32.68
CA PRO A 674 -11.14 15.38 -33.19
C PRO A 674 -11.14 15.45 -34.73
N SER A 675 -10.26 16.26 -35.31
CA SER A 675 -10.04 16.26 -36.75
C SER A 675 -9.38 14.94 -37.20
N GLY A 676 -9.55 14.54 -38.47
CA GLY A 676 -8.87 13.38 -39.02
C GLY A 676 -9.68 12.08 -39.02
N ALA A 677 -11.00 12.18 -38.88
CA ALA A 677 -11.88 11.05 -39.18
C ALA A 677 -11.64 10.55 -40.62
N PRO A 678 -11.53 9.22 -40.84
CA PRO A 678 -11.37 8.69 -42.18
C PRO A 678 -12.60 9.03 -43.03
N PRO A 679 -12.42 9.25 -44.35
CA PRO A 679 -13.57 9.40 -45.23
C PRO A 679 -14.38 8.09 -45.26
N GLN A 680 -15.64 8.21 -45.70
CA GLN A 680 -16.45 7.05 -45.97
C GLN A 680 -15.80 6.16 -47.04
N LEU A 681 -15.76 4.84 -46.82
CA LEU A 681 -15.12 3.89 -47.70
C LEU A 681 -15.89 3.75 -49.02
N THR A 682 -15.26 4.14 -50.12
CA THR A 682 -15.84 3.98 -51.47
C THR A 682 -15.59 2.58 -52.02
N ARG A 683 -16.29 2.20 -53.09
CA ARG A 683 -16.09 0.88 -53.73
C ARG A 683 -14.69 0.75 -54.34
N GLU A 684 -14.14 1.84 -54.87
CA GLU A 684 -12.82 1.89 -55.52
C GLU A 684 -11.68 1.73 -54.51
N GLN A 685 -11.92 2.12 -53.25
CA GLN A 685 -10.95 2.05 -52.15
C GLN A 685 -11.06 0.75 -51.34
N ALA A 686 -12.14 -0.02 -51.53
CA ALA A 686 -12.38 -1.24 -50.79
C ALA A 686 -11.47 -2.37 -51.29
N THR A 687 -10.90 -3.15 -50.36
CA THR A 687 -10.20 -4.40 -50.69
C THR A 687 -11.16 -5.39 -51.34
N ARG A 688 -12.40 -5.47 -50.85
CA ARG A 688 -13.49 -6.19 -51.49
C ARG A 688 -14.83 -5.51 -51.23
N VAL A 689 -15.75 -5.71 -52.17
CA VAL A 689 -17.16 -5.35 -52.08
C VAL A 689 -17.95 -6.65 -52.11
N LEU A 690 -18.76 -6.87 -51.08
CA LEU A 690 -19.57 -8.07 -50.89
C LEU A 690 -21.05 -7.68 -50.99
N THR A 691 -21.79 -8.42 -51.80
CA THR A 691 -23.24 -8.28 -51.96
C THR A 691 -23.91 -9.65 -51.92
N PRO A 692 -25.24 -9.74 -51.77
CA PRO A 692 -25.93 -11.03 -51.81
C PRO A 692 -25.74 -11.81 -53.12
N GLN A 693 -25.34 -11.15 -54.21
CA GLN A 693 -25.00 -11.77 -55.49
C GLN A 693 -23.50 -12.11 -55.61
N ASN A 694 -22.65 -11.55 -54.75
CA ASN A 694 -21.21 -11.78 -54.71
C ASN A 694 -20.72 -11.86 -53.25
N ALA A 695 -20.89 -13.02 -52.63
CA ALA A 695 -20.62 -13.28 -51.22
C ALA A 695 -19.31 -14.06 -50.97
N GLU A 696 -18.43 -14.21 -51.97
CA GLU A 696 -17.23 -15.03 -51.85
C GLU A 696 -16.28 -14.49 -50.76
N GLY A 697 -15.98 -15.34 -49.77
CA GLY A 697 -15.17 -14.97 -48.60
C GLY A 697 -15.98 -14.40 -47.42
N LEU A 698 -17.31 -14.31 -47.54
CA LEU A 698 -18.20 -13.98 -46.43
C LEU A 698 -18.74 -15.26 -45.77
N HIS A 699 -18.51 -15.40 -44.47
CA HIS A 699 -19.21 -16.39 -43.66
C HIS A 699 -20.59 -15.86 -43.29
N ILE A 700 -21.63 -16.59 -43.67
CA ILE A 700 -23.03 -16.26 -43.40
C ILE A 700 -23.51 -17.11 -42.23
N GLY A 701 -23.76 -16.47 -41.09
CA GLY A 701 -24.23 -17.13 -39.87
C GLY A 701 -25.65 -17.69 -40.00
N ALA A 702 -26.02 -18.58 -39.07
CA ALA A 702 -27.33 -19.21 -39.04
C ALA A 702 -28.48 -18.17 -38.98
N GLY A 703 -29.52 -18.38 -39.77
CA GLY A 703 -30.73 -17.53 -39.81
C GLY A 703 -30.65 -16.29 -40.72
N TRP A 704 -29.51 -16.00 -41.34
CA TRP A 704 -29.42 -14.99 -42.39
C TRP A 704 -29.94 -15.53 -43.73
N GLU A 705 -30.86 -14.81 -44.36
CA GLU A 705 -31.46 -15.20 -45.64
C GLU A 705 -31.36 -14.08 -46.67
N VAL A 706 -31.15 -14.41 -47.95
CA VAL A 706 -31.21 -13.42 -49.02
C VAL A 706 -32.67 -13.11 -49.35
N ARG A 707 -33.12 -11.89 -49.03
CA ARG A 707 -34.49 -11.41 -49.29
C ARG A 707 -34.43 -10.02 -49.93
N ASN A 708 -35.11 -9.86 -51.07
CA ASN A 708 -35.20 -8.59 -51.82
C ASN A 708 -33.84 -7.93 -52.10
N GLY A 709 -32.83 -8.73 -52.44
CA GLY A 709 -31.49 -8.24 -52.76
C GLY A 709 -30.66 -7.80 -51.56
N ALA A 710 -31.03 -8.19 -50.33
CA ALA A 710 -30.27 -7.97 -49.10
C ALA A 710 -30.11 -9.29 -48.31
N TRP A 711 -29.06 -9.40 -47.50
CA TRP A 711 -29.03 -10.38 -46.42
C TRP A 711 -29.92 -9.87 -45.28
N ALA A 712 -30.93 -10.63 -44.90
CA ALA A 712 -31.96 -10.21 -43.96
C ALA A 712 -32.03 -11.16 -42.76
N TYR A 713 -32.03 -10.59 -41.55
CA TYR A 713 -32.06 -11.32 -40.29
C TYR A 713 -33.12 -10.74 -39.34
N ASP A 714 -34.12 -11.54 -38.98
CA ASP A 714 -35.24 -11.14 -38.11
C ASP A 714 -35.19 -11.79 -36.71
N GLY A 715 -34.15 -12.57 -36.41
CA GLY A 715 -34.02 -13.33 -35.16
C GLY A 715 -33.68 -12.48 -33.94
N HIS A 716 -33.85 -13.08 -32.75
CA HIS A 716 -33.40 -12.50 -31.49
C HIS A 716 -31.96 -12.92 -31.13
N GLU A 717 -31.57 -14.15 -31.45
CA GLU A 717 -30.21 -14.67 -31.19
C GLU A 717 -29.14 -13.92 -31.98
N GLU A 718 -27.92 -13.83 -31.45
CA GLU A 718 -26.81 -13.24 -32.18
C GLU A 718 -26.38 -14.13 -33.36
N SER A 719 -26.16 -13.51 -34.52
CA SER A 719 -25.66 -14.17 -35.72
C SER A 719 -24.90 -13.19 -36.60
N HIS A 720 -23.87 -13.65 -37.32
CA HIS A 720 -22.92 -12.75 -37.99
C HIS A 720 -22.87 -12.91 -39.51
N LEU A 721 -22.72 -11.80 -40.21
CA LEU A 721 -22.06 -11.77 -41.52
C LEU A 721 -20.59 -11.45 -41.28
N ARG A 722 -19.71 -12.44 -41.42
CA ARG A 722 -18.32 -12.35 -40.93
C ARG A 722 -17.29 -12.56 -42.03
N ILE A 723 -16.27 -11.70 -42.06
CA ILE A 723 -15.06 -11.84 -42.86
C ILE A 723 -13.96 -12.33 -41.93
N SER A 724 -13.39 -13.50 -42.22
CA SER A 724 -12.38 -14.17 -41.37
C SER A 724 -11.01 -14.23 -42.05
N GLY A 725 -9.98 -14.65 -41.31
CA GLY A 725 -8.64 -14.89 -41.85
C GLY A 725 -7.85 -13.61 -42.11
N LEU A 726 -8.19 -12.53 -41.39
CA LEU A 726 -7.50 -11.25 -41.48
C LEU A 726 -6.26 -11.26 -40.58
N ASN A 727 -5.29 -10.40 -40.93
CA ASN A 727 -4.17 -10.05 -40.07
C ASN A 727 -3.87 -8.56 -40.27
N ALA A 728 -4.79 -7.71 -39.79
CA ALA A 728 -4.78 -6.29 -40.10
C ALA A 728 -4.66 -5.44 -38.83
N ARG A 729 -3.72 -4.50 -38.82
CA ARG A 729 -3.65 -3.48 -37.74
C ARG A 729 -4.58 -2.31 -38.01
N GLU A 730 -4.78 -1.96 -39.27
CA GLU A 730 -5.75 -0.95 -39.67
C GLU A 730 -6.84 -1.55 -40.54
N PHE A 731 -8.06 -1.07 -40.37
CA PHE A 731 -9.19 -1.51 -41.19
C PHE A 731 -10.26 -0.43 -41.32
N ASP A 732 -11.09 -0.54 -42.36
CA ASP A 732 -12.44 0.01 -42.34
C ASP A 732 -13.42 -1.09 -42.72
N LEU A 733 -14.52 -1.16 -41.99
CA LEU A 733 -15.69 -1.97 -42.28
C LEU A 733 -16.84 -1.01 -42.53
N TRP A 734 -17.35 -0.96 -43.76
CA TRP A 734 -18.47 -0.14 -44.16
C TRP A 734 -19.64 -1.03 -44.59
N VAL A 735 -20.86 -0.62 -44.26
CA VAL A 735 -22.07 -1.40 -44.52
C VAL A 735 -23.20 -0.47 -44.94
N GLU A 736 -23.97 -0.85 -45.96
CA GLU A 736 -25.30 -0.28 -46.25
C GLU A 736 -26.36 -1.19 -45.66
N LEU A 737 -27.20 -0.66 -44.77
CA LEU A 737 -28.20 -1.44 -44.06
C LEU A 737 -29.51 -0.69 -43.75
N GLU A 738 -30.58 -1.45 -43.51
CA GLU A 738 -31.78 -1.04 -42.81
C GLU A 738 -31.84 -1.80 -41.48
N ALA A 739 -32.23 -1.14 -40.38
CA ALA A 739 -32.47 -1.79 -39.09
C ALA A 739 -33.57 -1.05 -38.32
N VAL A 740 -34.31 -1.77 -37.48
CA VAL A 740 -35.41 -1.19 -36.68
C VAL A 740 -34.89 -0.46 -35.46
N GLN A 741 -33.81 -0.93 -34.84
CA GLN A 741 -33.33 -0.39 -33.56
C GLN A 741 -31.81 -0.39 -33.39
N ASP A 742 -31.07 -1.25 -34.10
CA ASP A 742 -29.62 -1.37 -33.90
C ASP A 742 -28.87 -1.80 -35.16
N GLY A 743 -27.81 -1.05 -35.47
CA GLY A 743 -26.74 -1.45 -36.38
C GLY A 743 -25.49 -1.77 -35.57
N ILE A 744 -25.00 -3.00 -35.67
CA ILE A 744 -23.86 -3.47 -34.88
C ILE A 744 -22.74 -3.94 -35.80
N LEU A 745 -21.58 -3.30 -35.66
CA LEU A 745 -20.35 -3.69 -36.36
C LEU A 745 -19.31 -4.17 -35.35
N ALA A 746 -18.48 -5.12 -35.76
CA ALA A 746 -17.45 -5.70 -34.91
C ALA A 746 -16.13 -5.95 -35.63
N ALA A 747 -15.04 -5.89 -34.88
CA ALA A 747 -13.76 -6.46 -35.24
C ALA A 747 -13.24 -7.34 -34.09
N PHE A 748 -12.80 -8.55 -34.41
CA PHE A 748 -12.36 -9.54 -33.43
C PHE A 748 -10.88 -9.86 -33.55
N LEU A 749 -10.25 -10.17 -32.42
CA LEU A 749 -8.85 -10.59 -32.38
C LEU A 749 -8.66 -12.00 -32.96
N PRO A 750 -7.47 -12.33 -33.50
CA PRO A 750 -7.15 -13.69 -33.96
C PRO A 750 -7.27 -14.76 -32.89
N SER A 751 -7.09 -14.39 -31.62
CA SER A 751 -7.21 -15.28 -30.46
C SER A 751 -8.64 -15.53 -30.01
N THR A 752 -9.61 -14.72 -30.47
CA THR A 752 -11.00 -14.82 -30.05
C THR A 752 -11.65 -16.03 -30.71
N ARG A 753 -12.10 -16.98 -29.88
CA ARG A 753 -12.76 -18.19 -30.38
C ARG A 753 -14.09 -17.83 -31.00
N GLU A 754 -14.48 -18.55 -32.04
CA GLU A 754 -15.75 -18.34 -32.74
C GLU A 754 -16.97 -18.37 -31.81
N SER A 755 -17.00 -19.28 -30.83
CA SER A 755 -18.06 -19.36 -29.82
C SER A 755 -18.14 -18.17 -28.87
N GLU A 756 -17.12 -17.30 -28.87
CA GLU A 756 -17.01 -16.14 -27.98
C GLU A 756 -17.14 -14.82 -28.76
N MET A 757 -17.16 -14.84 -30.09
CA MET A 757 -17.38 -13.64 -30.92
C MET A 757 -18.81 -13.16 -30.72
N ASN A 758 -19.04 -12.15 -29.88
CA ASN A 758 -20.36 -11.56 -29.63
C ASN A 758 -20.23 -10.05 -29.38
N ALA A 759 -21.36 -9.36 -29.22
CA ALA A 759 -21.40 -7.92 -29.00
C ALA A 759 -20.82 -7.46 -27.64
N GLY A 760 -20.20 -8.37 -26.88
CA GLY A 760 -19.45 -8.11 -25.64
C GLY A 760 -17.92 -8.23 -25.77
N ARG A 761 -17.35 -8.58 -26.93
CA ARG A 761 -15.92 -8.88 -27.10
C ARG A 761 -15.19 -7.96 -28.09
N ASP A 762 -13.91 -7.72 -27.83
CA ASP A 762 -12.98 -6.98 -28.69
C ASP A 762 -13.50 -5.59 -29.11
N TYR A 763 -13.67 -5.29 -30.40
CA TYR A 763 -14.05 -3.96 -30.88
C TYR A 763 -15.48 -3.97 -31.39
N ILE A 764 -16.43 -3.42 -30.63
CA ILE A 764 -17.86 -3.38 -31.01
C ILE A 764 -18.33 -1.93 -31.16
N LEU A 765 -19.08 -1.66 -32.23
CA LEU A 765 -19.82 -0.43 -32.45
C LEU A 765 -21.32 -0.73 -32.39
N PHE A 766 -22.02 -0.01 -31.51
CA PHE A 766 -23.47 0.05 -31.50
C PHE A 766 -23.92 1.40 -32.04
N VAL A 767 -24.74 1.40 -33.08
CA VAL A 767 -25.56 2.56 -33.46
C VAL A 767 -27.02 2.23 -33.19
N GLY A 768 -27.71 3.13 -32.51
CA GLY A 768 -29.05 2.85 -32.01
C GLY A 768 -29.01 2.14 -30.66
N GLY A 769 -28.52 0.91 -30.56
CA GLY A 769 -28.17 0.17 -29.31
C GLY A 769 -29.17 0.19 -28.14
N TYR A 770 -29.38 -0.95 -27.45
CA TYR A 770 -30.31 -1.01 -26.30
C TYR A 770 -31.71 -0.47 -26.63
N ALA A 771 -32.37 -1.06 -27.63
CA ALA A 771 -33.66 -0.60 -28.14
C ALA A 771 -33.63 0.84 -28.69
N ASN A 772 -32.58 1.17 -29.45
CA ASN A 772 -32.41 2.46 -30.13
C ASN A 772 -32.21 3.68 -29.21
N THR A 773 -31.62 3.49 -28.04
CA THR A 773 -31.45 4.57 -27.05
C THR A 773 -30.03 5.11 -26.95
N ARG A 774 -29.02 4.37 -27.42
CA ARG A 774 -27.61 4.66 -27.15
C ARG A 774 -26.70 4.20 -28.29
N THR A 775 -25.95 5.15 -28.85
CA THR A 775 -24.82 4.89 -29.75
C THR A 775 -23.50 4.97 -28.98
N ARG A 776 -22.64 3.96 -29.11
CA ARG A 776 -21.37 3.84 -28.37
C ARG A 776 -20.42 2.82 -28.99
N PHE A 777 -19.14 2.92 -28.61
CA PHE A 777 -18.25 1.78 -28.73
C PHE A 777 -18.32 0.92 -27.47
N ARG A 778 -18.01 -0.36 -27.62
CA ARG A 778 -17.62 -1.25 -26.53
C ARG A 778 -16.30 -1.90 -26.91
N LEU A 779 -15.25 -1.58 -26.18
CA LEU A 779 -13.89 -2.06 -26.40
C LEU A 779 -13.50 -3.00 -25.26
N PHE A 780 -13.24 -4.26 -25.60
CA PHE A 780 -12.85 -5.33 -24.67
C PHE A 780 -13.82 -5.48 -23.47
N GLY A 781 -15.11 -5.28 -23.73
CA GLY A 781 -16.18 -5.36 -22.73
C GLY A 781 -16.46 -4.06 -21.98
N ALA A 782 -15.60 -3.03 -22.09
CA ALA A 782 -15.83 -1.71 -21.53
C ALA A 782 -16.58 -0.82 -22.52
N GLU A 783 -17.61 -0.10 -22.08
CA GLU A 783 -18.29 0.89 -22.92
C GLU A 783 -17.47 2.17 -23.01
N THR A 784 -17.27 2.68 -24.23
CA THR A 784 -16.36 3.80 -24.49
C THR A 784 -17.01 4.77 -25.47
N SER A 785 -16.97 6.06 -25.19
CA SER A 785 -17.59 7.12 -26.01
C SER A 785 -19.11 6.96 -26.17
N SER A 786 -19.83 8.06 -26.39
CA SER A 786 -21.27 8.00 -26.62
C SER A 786 -21.75 9.15 -27.48
N ALA A 787 -22.77 8.87 -28.30
CA ALA A 787 -23.46 9.85 -29.11
C ALA A 787 -24.97 9.65 -29.03
N GLU A 788 -25.71 10.73 -29.28
CA GLU A 788 -27.17 10.74 -29.34
C GLU A 788 -27.72 10.19 -30.67
N GLN A 789 -26.84 9.84 -31.62
CA GLN A 789 -27.26 9.27 -32.90
C GLN A 789 -28.12 8.02 -32.66
N MET A 790 -29.25 7.93 -33.34
CA MET A 790 -30.14 6.78 -33.32
C MET A 790 -30.25 6.19 -34.73
N MET A 791 -30.64 4.92 -34.81
CA MET A 791 -31.07 4.32 -36.07
C MET A 791 -32.46 4.86 -36.43
N THR A 792 -32.63 5.35 -37.66
CA THR A 792 -33.92 5.83 -38.15
C THR A 792 -34.49 4.88 -39.20
N PRO A 793 -35.81 4.92 -39.49
CA PRO A 793 -36.38 4.13 -40.58
C PRO A 793 -35.79 4.55 -41.93
N GLY A 794 -35.25 3.58 -42.67
CA GLY A 794 -34.68 3.81 -44.00
C GLY A 794 -33.32 3.14 -44.16
N ARG A 795 -32.74 3.32 -45.35
CA ARG A 795 -31.37 2.86 -45.65
C ARG A 795 -30.36 3.84 -45.08
N HIS A 796 -29.40 3.28 -44.37
CA HIS A 796 -28.30 4.01 -43.77
C HIS A 796 -26.97 3.37 -44.14
N THR A 797 -25.91 4.15 -43.97
CA THR A 797 -24.55 3.65 -44.08
C THR A 797 -23.86 3.74 -42.74
N LEU A 798 -23.20 2.66 -42.35
CA LEU A 798 -22.47 2.56 -41.10
C LEU A 798 -21.04 2.13 -41.38
N GLN A 799 -20.08 2.80 -40.76
CA GLN A 799 -18.68 2.44 -40.89
C GLN A 799 -17.97 2.42 -39.54
N LEU A 800 -17.26 1.33 -39.28
CA LEU A 800 -16.30 1.17 -38.19
C LEU A 800 -14.89 1.19 -38.78
N SER A 801 -14.03 2.08 -38.31
CA SER A 801 -12.67 2.21 -38.83
C SER A 801 -11.64 2.26 -37.72
N ARG A 802 -10.48 1.66 -37.96
CA ARG A 802 -9.30 1.73 -37.11
C ARG A 802 -8.13 2.28 -37.93
N ARG A 803 -7.66 3.47 -37.56
CA ARG A 803 -6.59 4.22 -38.26
C ARG A 803 -5.66 4.88 -37.25
N GLY A 804 -4.35 4.77 -37.40
CA GLY A 804 -3.40 5.48 -36.53
C GLY A 804 -3.61 5.24 -35.03
N GLY A 805 -4.06 4.03 -34.65
CA GLY A 805 -4.37 3.68 -33.26
C GLY A 805 -5.64 4.29 -32.68
N VAL A 806 -6.56 4.77 -33.53
CA VAL A 806 -7.87 5.29 -33.10
C VAL A 806 -9.01 4.62 -33.86
N LEU A 807 -10.16 4.54 -33.19
CA LEU A 807 -11.41 4.00 -33.71
C LEU A 807 -12.38 5.14 -34.05
N TRP A 808 -13.02 5.00 -35.20
CA TRP A 808 -13.99 5.95 -35.73
C TRP A 808 -15.27 5.23 -36.12
N ALA A 809 -16.40 5.86 -35.78
CA ALA A 809 -17.71 5.47 -36.28
C ALA A 809 -18.25 6.58 -37.16
N LEU A 810 -18.67 6.21 -38.37
CA LEU A 810 -19.38 7.12 -39.27
C LEU A 810 -20.79 6.59 -39.50
N PHE A 811 -21.77 7.48 -39.44
CA PHE A 811 -23.16 7.23 -39.78
C PHE A 811 -23.56 8.19 -40.90
N ASP A 812 -24.01 7.67 -42.03
CA ASP A 812 -24.33 8.46 -43.24
C ASP A 812 -23.19 9.39 -43.67
N GLY A 813 -21.97 8.85 -43.61
CA GLY A 813 -20.73 9.55 -43.96
C GLY A 813 -20.27 10.60 -42.94
N THR A 814 -21.04 10.82 -41.86
CA THR A 814 -20.71 11.79 -40.81
C THR A 814 -20.06 11.07 -39.63
N PRO A 815 -18.89 11.52 -39.13
CA PRO A 815 -18.30 11.01 -37.90
C PRO A 815 -19.25 11.24 -36.71
N ILE A 816 -19.53 10.18 -35.96
CA ILE A 816 -20.44 10.21 -34.82
C ILE A 816 -19.79 9.72 -33.53
N LEU A 817 -18.75 8.89 -33.60
CA LEU A 817 -17.97 8.47 -32.43
C LEU A 817 -16.48 8.44 -32.74
N TYR A 818 -15.72 8.66 -31.67
CA TYR A 818 -14.28 8.53 -31.61
C TYR A 818 -13.91 7.81 -30.32
N ALA A 819 -12.94 6.90 -30.40
CA ALA A 819 -12.28 6.31 -29.23
C ALA A 819 -10.82 5.98 -29.55
N ARG A 820 -9.94 6.04 -28.54
CA ARG A 820 -8.59 5.51 -28.66
C ARG A 820 -8.62 3.99 -28.59
N ASP A 821 -7.74 3.36 -29.35
CA ASP A 821 -7.56 1.92 -29.26
C ASP A 821 -6.63 1.58 -28.09
N PRO A 822 -7.06 0.75 -27.11
CA PRO A 822 -6.19 0.31 -26.03
C PRO A 822 -5.01 -0.57 -26.48
N ASN A 823 -5.06 -1.17 -27.66
CA ASN A 823 -4.00 -2.05 -28.17
C ASN A 823 -3.77 -1.85 -29.68
N PRO A 824 -3.26 -0.67 -30.11
CA PRO A 824 -3.17 -0.27 -31.52
C PRO A 824 -2.24 -1.14 -32.36
N SER A 825 -1.31 -1.88 -31.73
CA SER A 825 -0.39 -2.81 -32.40
C SER A 825 -0.99 -4.20 -32.65
N GLN A 826 -2.05 -4.57 -31.92
CA GLN A 826 -2.63 -5.90 -32.00
C GLN A 826 -3.43 -6.05 -33.31
N PRO A 827 -3.10 -7.01 -34.18
CA PRO A 827 -3.89 -7.25 -35.39
C PRO A 827 -5.28 -7.82 -35.06
N ILE A 828 -6.24 -7.56 -35.95
CA ILE A 828 -7.56 -8.21 -35.97
C ILE A 828 -7.57 -9.44 -36.88
N GLY A 829 -8.36 -10.44 -36.49
CA GLY A 829 -8.55 -11.70 -37.21
C GLY A 829 -9.84 -11.77 -38.01
N ALA A 830 -10.85 -10.98 -37.64
CA ALA A 830 -12.14 -10.95 -38.32
C ALA A 830 -12.84 -9.59 -38.24
N LEU A 831 -13.70 -9.31 -39.22
CA LEU A 831 -14.65 -8.19 -39.26
C LEU A 831 -16.07 -8.77 -39.37
N ALA A 832 -17.06 -8.16 -38.71
CA ALA A 832 -18.42 -8.68 -38.75
C ALA A 832 -19.49 -7.61 -38.67
N VAL A 833 -20.64 -7.91 -39.30
CA VAL A 833 -21.93 -7.29 -39.01
C VAL A 833 -22.70 -8.25 -38.10
N ILE A 834 -23.17 -7.76 -36.95
CA ILE A 834 -23.89 -8.58 -35.97
C ILE A 834 -25.39 -8.32 -36.09
N GLY A 835 -26.12 -9.35 -36.49
CA GLY A 835 -27.57 -9.44 -36.41
C GLY A 835 -28.00 -10.08 -35.10
N GLY A 836 -29.21 -9.76 -34.65
CA GLY A 836 -29.72 -10.22 -33.36
C GLY A 836 -30.65 -9.21 -32.73
N TYR A 837 -30.97 -9.46 -31.47
CA TYR A 837 -31.68 -8.57 -30.56
C TYR A 837 -33.04 -8.07 -31.02
N SER A 838 -33.64 -8.71 -32.04
CA SER A 838 -34.85 -8.24 -32.74
C SER A 838 -34.64 -6.97 -33.58
N GLY A 839 -33.40 -6.72 -34.02
CA GLY A 839 -33.00 -5.59 -34.87
C GLY A 839 -33.61 -5.56 -36.26
N LYS A 840 -34.12 -6.69 -36.76
CA LYS A 840 -34.71 -6.88 -38.10
C LYS A 840 -33.86 -6.23 -39.19
N GLN A 841 -32.61 -6.66 -39.25
CA GLN A 841 -31.58 -6.03 -40.06
C GLN A 841 -31.67 -6.52 -41.51
N ARG A 842 -31.44 -5.62 -42.46
CA ARG A 842 -31.22 -5.93 -43.88
C ARG A 842 -29.93 -5.29 -44.33
N VAL A 843 -28.97 -6.09 -44.77
CA VAL A 843 -27.66 -5.64 -45.23
C VAL A 843 -27.59 -5.79 -46.75
N TYR A 844 -27.40 -4.66 -47.44
CA TYR A 844 -27.39 -4.60 -48.90
C TYR A 844 -25.98 -4.77 -49.47
N GLU A 845 -24.99 -4.23 -48.76
CA GLU A 845 -23.60 -4.22 -49.20
C GLU A 845 -22.66 -4.13 -48.01
N ILE A 846 -21.57 -4.89 -48.05
CA ILE A 846 -20.45 -4.79 -47.12
C ILE A 846 -19.20 -4.44 -47.93
N ARG A 847 -18.49 -3.39 -47.52
CA ARG A 847 -17.15 -3.06 -48.03
C ARG A 847 -16.18 -3.18 -46.88
N TYR A 848 -14.99 -3.69 -47.16
CA TYR A 848 -13.92 -3.58 -46.19
C TYR A 848 -12.61 -3.22 -46.86
N ARG A 849 -11.79 -2.48 -46.13
CA ARG A 849 -10.39 -2.20 -46.45
C ARG A 849 -9.55 -2.67 -45.28
N VAL A 850 -8.49 -3.42 -45.55
CA VAL A 850 -7.46 -3.73 -44.55
C VAL A 850 -6.15 -3.09 -44.99
N GLY A 851 -5.42 -2.47 -44.05
CA GLY A 851 -4.05 -2.01 -44.32
C GLY A 851 -3.13 -3.22 -44.56
N GLU A 852 -2.09 -3.06 -45.37
CA GLU A 852 -1.12 -4.16 -45.62
C GLU A 852 -0.55 -4.70 -44.29
N PRO A 853 -0.28 -6.01 -44.20
CA PRO A 853 0.54 -6.51 -43.11
C PRO A 853 1.89 -5.78 -43.18
N ALA A 854 2.31 -5.15 -42.09
CA ALA A 854 3.69 -4.65 -42.02
C ALA A 854 4.65 -5.84 -42.22
N PRO A 855 5.78 -5.65 -42.93
CA PRO A 855 6.79 -6.70 -43.10
C PRO A 855 7.29 -7.28 -41.77
#